data_AF-A0A146K710-F1
#
_entry.id   AF-A0A146K710-F1
#
_cell.length_a   1.000
_cell.length_b   1.000
_cell.length_c   1.000
_cell.angle_alpha   90.00
_cell.angle_beta   90.00
_cell.angle_gamma   90.00
#
_symmetry.space_group_name_H-M   'P 1'
#
loop_
_entity.id
_entity.type
_entity.pdbx_description
1 polymer ?
#
loop_
_entity_poly.entity_id
_entity_poly.type
_entity_poly.pdbx_seq_one_letter_code
_entity_poly.pdbx_strand_id
1 'polypeptide(L)'
;QKLIFDSFLPLEENKEVEFKAIQETKKPVEAIQRYLKDYLNAFVNSQGGSIWFGIEDNCRIKGVFFTAKERDEVRQIVDVLCNQYVPQVDSSIAKVDFIPIYMRVEDIDQTKYRPINVLAGMTYQVETIKANKQLDRVVAVASILQGQSPVYFTSKTHETAYMRRDGGIVKMSPDVVVQRITNGRYSQIKDDLDDYSLLGRKEIIKNCLNFLTANAPTRVLVLYGLISVGKSKIAEFLRQKLVSDRVLFPTVPQIYQIDMRGSLDKHISLNQALIQLIKSMKPDYELKLEEIEEPSQSAQPTSQNFLSALGSLSFFTQDFDTPMISGLKLTKQTQSLLNIYYNLINQNQFTVLCLENVGKPQIAAKLIPQGSNCVVICTCRKSSNMDLMVSGPAVRYQEMNVPPLSDSEGTLIVLRELPQTDFNEAQNISRLCSGLPQVIKVLCSNCKQYGIEPRQLILRLQSINPETRLKQLSPQLFQLISSLLPEQLFTLAKLSVFPQMFSDDAACSLLGQTKIERVFSDSGDAFGQICSLGLVDKVLPPCVGLRTQVWWKIADAIRDYCFKMVERCTIMNVLDRFMLYQNQMASQLNQQLDIFNNLENLQKSEPQTPFKKQVQASQVYELFLTSTPNFELFFKICLAFQKDPRGTTRGKGNQRGLEMIQQLAQFTKQFRPSLAYLYDQVSEQCSRGAKIEHKDLDELDLDWTIWCSLYV
;
A
#
# COMPACT_ATOMS: atom_id res chain seq x y z
N GLN A 1 -40.86 1.88 18.61
CA GLN A 1 -41.13 1.04 17.42
C GLN A 1 -42.17 -0.01 17.79
N LYS A 2 -43.10 -0.33 16.89
CA LYS A 2 -44.01 -1.45 17.05
C LYS A 2 -43.49 -2.61 16.21
N LEU A 3 -43.26 -3.77 16.81
CA LEU A 3 -42.86 -4.97 16.08
C LEU A 3 -44.10 -5.84 15.83
N ILE A 4 -44.16 -6.50 14.69
CA ILE A 4 -45.29 -7.37 14.31
C ILE A 4 -44.78 -8.81 14.26
N PHE A 5 -45.53 -9.72 14.87
CA PHE A 5 -45.19 -11.15 14.87
C PHE A 5 -45.11 -11.69 13.44
N ASP A 6 -44.11 -12.53 13.18
CA ASP A 6 -43.83 -13.19 11.91
C ASP A 6 -43.44 -12.29 10.72
N SER A 7 -43.38 -10.97 10.95
CA SER A 7 -42.84 -10.00 10.01
C SER A 7 -41.32 -9.97 9.99
N PHE A 8 -40.74 -9.38 8.94
CA PHE A 8 -39.29 -9.19 8.81
C PHE A 8 -38.85 -7.87 9.46
N LEU A 9 -37.78 -7.93 10.26
CA LEU A 9 -37.10 -6.75 10.76
C LEU A 9 -36.20 -6.19 9.64
N PRO A 10 -36.28 -4.89 9.29
CA PRO A 10 -35.41 -4.27 8.29
C PRO A 10 -34.03 -3.95 8.87
N LEU A 11 -33.42 -4.94 9.51
CA LEU A 11 -32.11 -4.88 10.15
C LEU A 11 -31.44 -6.24 9.95
N GLU A 12 -30.19 -6.24 9.54
CA GLU A 12 -29.39 -7.46 9.35
C GLU A 12 -28.39 -7.62 10.50
N GLU A 13 -28.00 -8.86 10.79
CA GLU A 13 -26.89 -9.13 11.70
C GLU A 13 -25.59 -8.53 11.16
N ASN A 14 -24.81 -7.94 12.05
CA ASN A 14 -23.54 -7.33 11.68
C ASN A 14 -22.56 -7.32 12.86
N LYS A 15 -21.60 -6.40 12.84
CA LYS A 15 -20.57 -6.27 13.90
C LYS A 15 -21.14 -5.67 15.19
N GLU A 16 -22.27 -5.00 15.13
CA GLU A 16 -22.92 -4.28 16.24
C GLU A 16 -24.28 -4.88 16.61
N VAL A 17 -24.83 -5.79 15.80
CA VAL A 17 -26.15 -6.39 15.99
C VAL A 17 -26.05 -7.91 15.86
N GLU A 18 -26.54 -8.62 16.87
CA GLU A 18 -26.69 -10.08 16.89
C GLU A 18 -28.15 -10.48 17.15
N PHE A 19 -28.65 -11.48 16.45
CA PHE A 19 -29.95 -12.09 16.67
C PHE A 19 -29.83 -13.45 17.36
N LYS A 20 -30.80 -13.75 18.23
CA LYS A 20 -30.93 -15.07 18.86
C LYS A 20 -32.39 -15.51 18.93
N ALA A 21 -32.65 -16.62 18.26
CA ALA A 21 -33.91 -17.34 18.37
C ALA A 21 -33.95 -18.18 19.66
N ILE A 22 -34.70 -17.73 20.66
CA ILE A 22 -34.88 -18.45 21.94
C ILE A 22 -36.34 -18.73 22.30
N GLN A 23 -37.27 -18.40 21.38
CA GLN A 23 -38.72 -18.44 21.59
C GLN A 23 -39.27 -19.81 22.00
N GLU A 24 -38.59 -20.90 21.65
CA GLU A 24 -39.02 -22.27 21.97
C GLU A 24 -38.46 -22.79 23.30
N THR A 25 -37.60 -22.02 23.96
CA THR A 25 -36.93 -22.46 25.18
C THR A 25 -37.90 -22.39 26.37
N LYS A 26 -38.00 -23.48 27.14
CA LYS A 26 -38.82 -23.52 28.38
C LYS A 26 -38.34 -22.56 29.48
N LYS A 27 -37.06 -22.15 29.43
CA LYS A 27 -36.42 -21.30 30.43
C LYS A 27 -35.68 -20.14 29.74
N PRO A 28 -36.42 -19.13 29.26
CA PRO A 28 -35.86 -18.07 28.44
C PRO A 28 -34.79 -17.24 29.19
N VAL A 29 -34.97 -16.99 30.49
CA VAL A 29 -34.02 -16.24 31.31
C VAL A 29 -32.65 -16.92 31.40
N GLU A 30 -32.61 -18.24 31.65
CA GLU A 30 -31.37 -19.03 31.69
C GLU A 30 -30.68 -19.07 30.31
N ALA A 31 -31.46 -19.15 29.23
CA ALA A 31 -30.91 -19.11 27.87
C ALA A 31 -30.29 -17.74 27.54
N ILE A 32 -30.97 -16.64 27.88
CA ILE A 32 -30.44 -15.28 27.74
C ILE A 32 -29.13 -15.13 28.51
N GLN A 33 -29.08 -15.56 29.78
CA GLN A 33 -27.88 -15.46 30.60
C GLN A 33 -26.67 -16.14 29.94
N ARG A 34 -26.86 -17.32 29.34
CA ARG A 34 -25.80 -18.07 28.66
C ARG A 34 -25.21 -17.28 27.49
N TYR A 35 -26.06 -16.68 26.65
CA TYR A 35 -25.60 -15.87 25.52
C TYR A 35 -24.97 -14.56 25.98
N LEU A 36 -25.59 -13.86 26.94
CA LEU A 36 -25.11 -12.56 27.41
C LEU A 36 -23.67 -12.61 27.94
N LYS A 37 -23.28 -13.70 28.63
CA LYS A 37 -21.94 -13.84 29.23
C LYS A 37 -20.80 -13.58 28.23
N ASP A 38 -20.88 -14.19 27.05
CA ASP A 38 -19.81 -14.10 26.05
C ASP A 38 -20.04 -12.94 25.09
N TYR A 39 -21.30 -12.67 24.70
CA TYR A 39 -21.62 -11.60 23.75
C TYR A 39 -21.45 -10.20 24.32
N LEU A 40 -21.90 -9.93 25.55
CA LEU A 40 -21.67 -8.62 26.16
C LEU A 40 -20.17 -8.37 26.36
N ASN A 41 -19.41 -9.40 26.75
CA ASN A 41 -17.95 -9.31 26.83
C ASN A 41 -17.32 -9.03 25.45
N ALA A 42 -17.81 -9.67 24.38
CA ALA A 42 -17.36 -9.40 23.03
C ALA A 42 -17.65 -7.96 22.58
N PHE A 43 -18.87 -7.46 22.82
CA PHE A 43 -19.26 -6.11 22.44
C PHE A 43 -18.50 -5.03 23.22
N VAL A 44 -18.34 -5.16 24.55
CA VAL A 44 -17.60 -4.18 25.35
C VAL A 44 -16.11 -4.11 24.97
N ASN A 45 -15.54 -5.23 24.51
CA ASN A 45 -14.19 -5.33 23.96
C ASN A 45 -14.07 -4.91 22.48
N SER A 46 -15.18 -4.60 21.81
CA SER A 46 -15.26 -4.22 20.41
C SER A 46 -15.74 -2.76 20.30
N GLN A 47 -16.66 -2.41 19.39
CA GLN A 47 -17.19 -1.04 19.23
C GLN A 47 -18.50 -0.82 20.03
N GLY A 48 -18.85 -1.73 20.95
CA GLY A 48 -20.20 -1.83 21.49
C GLY A 48 -21.12 -2.62 20.56
N GLY A 49 -22.40 -2.69 20.90
CA GLY A 49 -23.41 -3.35 20.09
C GLY A 49 -24.63 -3.77 20.91
N SER A 50 -25.48 -4.59 20.28
CA SER A 50 -26.73 -5.08 20.83
C SER A 50 -27.01 -6.53 20.42
N ILE A 51 -27.61 -7.28 21.32
CA ILE A 51 -28.12 -8.63 21.06
C ILE A 51 -29.64 -8.64 21.25
N TRP A 52 -30.34 -9.15 20.24
CA TRP A 52 -31.80 -9.15 20.15
C TRP A 52 -32.33 -10.57 20.29
N PHE A 53 -33.07 -10.82 21.36
CA PHE A 53 -33.64 -12.12 21.67
C PHE A 53 -35.08 -12.22 21.18
N GLY A 54 -35.38 -13.30 20.43
CA GLY A 54 -36.68 -13.51 19.79
C GLY A 54 -36.70 -13.11 18.32
N ILE A 55 -35.55 -13.02 17.67
CA ILE A 55 -35.41 -12.82 16.22
C ILE A 55 -34.65 -14.00 15.64
N GLU A 56 -35.15 -14.55 14.55
CA GLU A 56 -34.49 -15.62 13.78
C GLU A 56 -33.39 -15.06 12.88
N ASP A 57 -32.43 -15.91 12.49
CA ASP A 57 -31.29 -15.53 11.64
C ASP A 57 -31.73 -14.96 10.27
N ASN A 58 -32.93 -15.34 9.79
CA ASN A 58 -33.56 -14.79 8.59
C ASN A 58 -34.29 -13.45 8.83
N CYS A 59 -33.98 -12.76 9.93
CA CYS A 59 -34.58 -11.49 10.36
C CYS A 59 -36.08 -11.56 10.72
N ARG A 60 -36.63 -12.76 10.93
CA ARG A 60 -38.05 -12.93 11.25
C ARG A 60 -38.33 -12.75 12.73
N ILE A 61 -39.33 -11.92 13.05
CA ILE A 61 -39.66 -11.54 14.42
C ILE A 61 -40.57 -12.60 15.06
N LYS A 62 -40.07 -13.29 16.09
CA LYS A 62 -40.85 -14.29 16.83
C LYS A 62 -41.20 -13.86 18.24
N GLY A 63 -40.33 -13.12 18.91
CA GLY A 63 -40.51 -12.70 20.30
C GLY A 63 -40.43 -13.81 21.33
N VAL A 64 -40.34 -13.40 22.58
CA VAL A 64 -40.30 -14.27 23.75
C VAL A 64 -41.39 -13.81 24.72
N PHE A 65 -42.09 -14.76 25.33
CA PHE A 65 -43.06 -14.45 26.37
C PHE A 65 -42.36 -14.28 27.72
N PHE A 66 -42.57 -13.13 28.36
CA PHE A 66 -42.05 -12.83 29.69
C PHE A 66 -43.14 -12.37 30.65
N THR A 67 -43.05 -12.82 31.89
CA THR A 67 -43.69 -12.16 33.04
C THR A 67 -42.96 -10.87 33.39
N ALA A 68 -43.60 -9.98 34.14
CA ALA A 68 -42.94 -8.78 34.67
C ALA A 68 -41.68 -9.13 35.49
N LYS A 69 -41.76 -10.18 36.30
CA LYS A 69 -40.66 -10.68 37.14
C LYS A 69 -39.46 -11.12 36.28
N GLU A 70 -39.69 -11.90 35.23
CA GLU A 70 -38.61 -12.37 34.36
C GLU A 70 -37.91 -11.23 33.61
N ARG A 71 -38.64 -10.15 33.25
CA ARG A 71 -38.00 -8.95 32.67
C ARG A 71 -37.04 -8.29 33.64
N ASP A 72 -37.40 -8.20 34.91
CA ASP A 72 -36.53 -7.65 35.95
C ASP A 72 -35.34 -8.57 36.23
N GLU A 73 -35.55 -9.89 36.22
CA GLU A 73 -34.46 -10.88 36.32
C GLU A 73 -33.44 -10.73 35.17
N VAL A 74 -33.89 -10.51 33.93
CA VAL A 74 -32.99 -10.26 32.78
C VAL A 74 -32.19 -8.97 32.96
N ARG A 75 -32.78 -7.89 33.48
CA ARG A 75 -32.06 -6.64 33.80
C ARG A 75 -30.97 -6.89 34.83
N GLN A 76 -31.32 -7.57 35.92
CA GLN A 76 -30.37 -7.91 36.99
C GLN A 76 -29.23 -8.79 36.48
N ILE A 77 -29.49 -9.73 35.56
CA ILE A 77 -28.45 -10.55 34.95
C ILE A 77 -27.43 -9.70 34.19
N VAL A 78 -27.87 -8.70 33.41
CA VAL A 78 -26.96 -7.80 32.70
C VAL A 78 -26.10 -7.01 33.68
N ASP A 79 -26.70 -6.46 34.74
CA ASP A 79 -25.97 -5.72 35.79
C ASP A 79 -24.93 -6.61 36.49
N VAL A 80 -25.32 -7.84 36.86
CA VAL A 80 -24.43 -8.82 37.48
C VAL A 80 -23.27 -9.18 36.57
N LEU A 81 -23.51 -9.40 35.27
CA LEU A 81 -22.45 -9.70 34.31
C LEU A 81 -21.48 -8.53 34.13
N CYS A 82 -21.99 -7.30 34.01
CA CYS A 82 -21.15 -6.10 33.90
C CYS A 82 -20.26 -5.91 35.15
N ASN A 83 -20.81 -6.20 36.33
CA ASN A 83 -20.07 -6.16 37.60
C ASN A 83 -19.05 -7.28 37.77
N GLN A 84 -19.21 -8.40 37.07
CA GLN A 84 -18.27 -9.53 37.10
C GLN A 84 -17.04 -9.29 36.22
N TYR A 85 -17.14 -8.42 35.21
CA TYR A 85 -16.03 -8.16 34.31
C TYR A 85 -14.81 -7.58 35.01
N VAL A 86 -13.64 -7.83 34.41
CA VAL A 86 -12.35 -7.33 34.92
C VAL A 86 -11.62 -6.59 33.79
N PRO A 87 -11.37 -5.28 33.93
CA PRO A 87 -11.85 -4.42 35.02
C PRO A 87 -13.37 -4.27 35.01
N GLN A 88 -13.94 -3.77 36.10
CA GLN A 88 -15.38 -3.62 36.22
C GLN A 88 -15.92 -2.68 35.13
N VAL A 89 -17.05 -3.04 34.54
CA VAL A 89 -17.76 -2.19 33.58
C VAL A 89 -18.79 -1.33 34.33
N ASP A 90 -18.86 -0.05 33.98
CA ASP A 90 -19.90 0.85 34.48
C ASP A 90 -21.28 0.38 34.02
N SER A 91 -22.22 0.17 34.94
CA SER A 91 -23.57 -0.29 34.59
C SER A 91 -24.31 0.69 33.67
N SER A 92 -23.95 1.97 33.66
CA SER A 92 -24.58 2.98 32.79
C SER A 92 -24.32 2.77 31.30
N ILE A 93 -23.28 2.01 30.94
CA ILE A 93 -22.99 1.73 29.53
C ILE A 93 -23.78 0.54 28.98
N ALA A 94 -24.46 -0.21 29.84
CA ALA A 94 -25.33 -1.33 29.46
C ALA A 94 -26.81 -0.95 29.63
N LYS A 95 -27.66 -1.44 28.74
CA LYS A 95 -29.10 -1.17 28.76
C LYS A 95 -29.89 -2.39 28.29
N VAL A 96 -31.03 -2.64 28.92
CA VAL A 96 -31.98 -3.66 28.48
C VAL A 96 -33.34 -3.04 28.17
N ASP A 97 -33.76 -3.18 26.91
CA ASP A 97 -35.06 -2.74 26.42
C ASP A 97 -35.95 -3.95 26.11
N PHE A 98 -37.25 -3.83 26.34
CA PHE A 98 -38.25 -4.84 25.98
C PHE A 98 -39.24 -4.22 24.99
N ILE A 99 -39.13 -4.60 23.72
CA ILE A 99 -39.94 -4.04 22.64
C ILE A 99 -41.18 -4.94 22.44
N PRO A 100 -42.41 -4.42 22.63
CA PRO A 100 -43.62 -5.23 22.50
C PRO A 100 -43.85 -5.70 21.05
N ILE A 101 -44.29 -6.95 20.90
CA ILE A 101 -44.67 -7.55 19.64
C ILE A 101 -46.18 -7.72 19.58
N TYR A 102 -46.79 -7.13 18.56
CA TYR A 102 -48.19 -7.29 18.26
C TYR A 102 -48.40 -8.55 17.43
N MET A 103 -49.26 -9.44 17.92
CA MET A 103 -49.70 -10.66 17.26
C MET A 103 -51.16 -10.52 16.86
N ARG A 104 -51.58 -11.14 15.76
CA ARG A 104 -53.00 -11.36 15.53
C ARG A 104 -53.50 -12.46 16.46
N VAL A 105 -54.76 -12.40 16.86
CA VAL A 105 -55.35 -13.41 17.76
C VAL A 105 -55.29 -14.83 17.17
N GLU A 106 -55.32 -14.94 15.84
CA GLU A 106 -55.17 -16.20 15.10
C GLU A 106 -53.75 -16.82 15.19
N ASP A 107 -52.73 -16.00 15.42
CA ASP A 107 -51.33 -16.44 15.54
C ASP A 107 -51.00 -16.97 16.95
N ILE A 108 -51.95 -16.88 17.89
CA ILE A 108 -51.78 -17.31 19.29
C ILE A 108 -52.19 -18.77 19.43
N ASP A 109 -51.34 -19.58 20.07
CA ASP A 109 -51.70 -20.95 20.46
C ASP A 109 -52.76 -20.92 21.57
N GLN A 110 -54.03 -20.94 21.15
CA GLN A 110 -55.20 -20.87 22.04
C GLN A 110 -55.32 -22.08 22.97
N THR A 111 -54.55 -23.15 22.75
CA THR A 111 -54.49 -24.28 23.68
C THR A 111 -53.63 -23.98 24.92
N LYS A 112 -52.74 -22.98 24.82
CA LYS A 112 -51.81 -22.59 25.88
C LYS A 112 -52.13 -21.21 26.47
N TYR A 113 -52.61 -20.30 25.64
CA TYR A 113 -52.70 -18.88 25.96
C TYR A 113 -54.07 -18.29 25.63
N ARG A 114 -54.50 -17.33 26.45
CA ARG A 114 -55.69 -16.51 26.23
C ARG A 114 -55.27 -15.07 25.92
N PRO A 115 -55.70 -14.44 24.81
CA PRO A 115 -55.34 -13.05 24.52
C PRO A 115 -55.96 -12.09 25.54
N ILE A 116 -55.19 -11.08 25.96
CA ILE A 116 -55.65 -9.98 26.83
C ILE A 116 -55.52 -8.66 26.05
N ASN A 117 -56.34 -7.65 26.33
CA ASN A 117 -56.20 -6.30 25.77
C ASN A 117 -56.14 -6.28 24.23
N VAL A 118 -57.09 -6.96 23.58
CA VAL A 118 -57.17 -7.05 22.12
C VAL A 118 -57.63 -5.70 21.54
N LEU A 119 -56.80 -5.12 20.66
CA LEU A 119 -57.10 -3.90 19.93
C LEU A 119 -56.99 -4.18 18.43
N ALA A 120 -58.06 -3.93 17.67
CA ALA A 120 -58.11 -4.18 16.22
C ALA A 120 -57.67 -5.62 15.83
N GLY A 121 -58.08 -6.62 16.61
CA GLY A 121 -57.74 -8.03 16.36
C GLY A 121 -56.30 -8.41 16.69
N MET A 122 -55.51 -7.49 17.28
CA MET A 122 -54.14 -7.72 17.71
C MET A 122 -53.97 -7.62 19.21
N THR A 123 -52.99 -8.35 19.75
CA THR A 123 -52.54 -8.22 21.14
C THR A 123 -51.04 -8.49 21.27
N TYR A 124 -50.41 -7.94 22.30
CA TYR A 124 -49.06 -8.26 22.74
C TYR A 124 -49.03 -8.92 24.13
N GLN A 125 -50.20 -9.06 24.77
CA GLN A 125 -50.33 -9.62 26.12
C GLN A 125 -51.23 -10.86 26.08
N VAL A 126 -50.80 -11.90 26.78
CA VAL A 126 -51.56 -13.14 26.91
C VAL A 126 -51.59 -13.62 28.34
N GLU A 127 -52.59 -14.40 28.69
CA GLU A 127 -52.69 -15.11 29.95
C GLU A 127 -52.45 -16.60 29.72
N THR A 128 -51.68 -17.26 30.58
CA THR A 128 -51.52 -18.72 30.54
C THR A 128 -52.77 -19.41 31.06
N ILE A 129 -53.35 -20.34 30.28
CA ILE A 129 -54.60 -21.03 30.66
C ILE A 129 -54.44 -21.87 31.94
N LYS A 130 -53.27 -22.47 32.14
CA LYS A 130 -53.03 -23.37 33.29
C LYS A 130 -52.72 -22.63 34.60
N ALA A 131 -52.15 -21.43 34.53
CA ALA A 131 -51.57 -20.75 35.69
C ALA A 131 -52.09 -19.33 35.92
N ASN A 132 -52.95 -18.82 35.04
CA ASN A 132 -53.48 -17.45 35.08
C ASN A 132 -52.38 -16.38 35.26
N LYS A 133 -51.22 -16.62 34.63
CA LYS A 133 -50.11 -15.66 34.61
C LYS A 133 -50.18 -14.83 33.33
N GLN A 134 -50.15 -13.51 33.50
CA GLN A 134 -50.01 -12.55 32.41
C GLN A 134 -48.57 -12.53 31.88
N LEU A 135 -48.44 -12.58 30.56
CA LEU A 135 -47.20 -12.60 29.82
C LEU A 135 -47.25 -11.53 28.72
N ASP A 136 -46.15 -10.82 28.54
CA ASP A 136 -45.94 -9.93 27.40
C ASP A 136 -45.08 -10.66 26.37
N ARG A 137 -45.48 -10.65 25.09
CA ARG A 137 -44.61 -11.09 23.99
C ARG A 137 -43.75 -9.92 23.55
N VAL A 138 -42.45 -10.05 23.73
CA VAL A 138 -41.49 -8.95 23.50
C VAL A 138 -40.24 -9.46 22.80
N VAL A 139 -39.52 -8.55 22.14
CA VAL A 139 -38.09 -8.75 21.85
C VAL A 139 -37.31 -8.12 23.00
N ALA A 140 -36.46 -8.90 23.65
CA ALA A 140 -35.53 -8.36 24.64
C ALA A 140 -34.24 -7.94 23.92
N VAL A 141 -33.83 -6.69 24.09
CA VAL A 141 -32.63 -6.13 23.47
C VAL A 141 -31.67 -5.73 24.58
N ALA A 142 -30.52 -6.41 24.65
CA ALA A 142 -29.44 -6.02 25.55
C ALA A 142 -28.37 -5.29 24.73
N SER A 143 -28.13 -4.03 25.06
CA SER A 143 -27.16 -3.16 24.40
C SER A 143 -26.05 -2.79 25.36
N ILE A 144 -24.81 -2.70 24.86
CA ILE A 144 -23.67 -2.25 25.64
C ILE A 144 -22.78 -1.37 24.78
N LEU A 145 -22.35 -0.23 25.33
CA LEU A 145 -21.38 0.64 24.65
C LEU A 145 -19.98 0.04 24.73
N GLN A 146 -19.08 0.63 23.95
CA GLN A 146 -17.66 0.32 24.03
C GLN A 146 -17.11 0.65 25.43
N GLY A 147 -16.41 -0.31 26.04
CA GLY A 147 -15.70 -0.07 27.30
C GLY A 147 -14.46 0.82 27.14
N GLN A 148 -13.86 1.24 28.26
CA GLN A 148 -12.68 2.12 28.24
C GLN A 148 -11.36 1.35 28.42
N SER A 149 -11.37 0.23 29.13
CA SER A 149 -10.16 -0.60 29.35
C SER A 149 -9.72 -1.33 28.09
N PRO A 150 -8.41 -1.50 27.82
CA PRO A 150 -7.89 -2.25 26.66
C PRO A 150 -8.52 -3.63 26.43
N VAL A 151 -8.76 -4.35 27.52
CA VAL A 151 -9.40 -5.66 27.55
C VAL A 151 -10.30 -5.73 28.78
N TYR A 152 -11.45 -6.38 28.60
CA TYR A 152 -12.37 -6.80 29.65
C TYR A 152 -12.43 -8.32 29.65
N PHE A 153 -12.10 -8.95 30.76
CA PHE A 153 -12.26 -10.38 30.96
C PHE A 153 -13.66 -10.68 31.50
N THR A 154 -14.18 -11.87 31.20
CA THR A 154 -15.51 -12.32 31.64
C THR A 154 -15.65 -12.38 33.16
N SER A 155 -14.57 -12.70 33.86
CA SER A 155 -14.53 -12.76 35.34
C SER A 155 -13.09 -12.89 35.84
N LYS A 156 -12.88 -12.65 37.13
CA LYS A 156 -11.60 -12.89 37.82
C LYS A 156 -11.13 -14.35 37.76
N THR A 157 -12.06 -15.32 37.65
CA THR A 157 -11.73 -16.74 37.73
C THR A 157 -11.46 -17.36 36.36
N HIS A 158 -12.20 -16.93 35.33
CA HIS A 158 -12.07 -17.51 33.99
C HIS A 158 -11.06 -16.77 33.11
N GLU A 159 -10.77 -15.49 33.38
CA GLU A 159 -9.83 -14.64 32.63
C GLU A 159 -9.90 -14.79 31.09
N THR A 160 -11.11 -15.09 30.57
CA THR A 160 -11.35 -15.17 29.13
C THR A 160 -11.83 -13.83 28.62
N ALA A 161 -11.33 -13.41 27.47
CA ALA A 161 -11.83 -12.24 26.75
C ALA A 161 -12.32 -12.66 25.36
N TYR A 162 -13.45 -12.12 24.95
CA TYR A 162 -14.01 -12.30 23.61
C TYR A 162 -14.01 -10.97 22.87
N MET A 163 -14.00 -11.02 21.55
CA MET A 163 -14.21 -9.88 20.67
C MET A 163 -15.12 -10.25 19.52
N ARG A 164 -15.67 -9.24 18.86
CA ARG A 164 -16.63 -9.39 17.81
C ARG A 164 -15.97 -9.33 16.42
N ARG A 165 -16.25 -10.29 15.55
CA ARG A 165 -15.73 -10.40 14.18
C ARG A 165 -16.79 -10.98 13.23
N ASP A 166 -17.15 -10.24 12.19
CA ASP A 166 -17.92 -10.71 11.01
C ASP A 166 -19.10 -11.65 11.32
N GLY A 167 -20.07 -11.23 12.14
CA GLY A 167 -21.22 -12.10 12.45
C GLY A 167 -20.96 -13.15 13.55
N GLY A 168 -19.72 -13.28 14.04
CA GLY A 168 -19.32 -14.19 15.12
C GLY A 168 -18.58 -13.54 16.30
N ILE A 169 -18.58 -14.21 17.45
CA ILE A 169 -17.67 -13.88 18.57
C ILE A 169 -16.45 -14.79 18.51
N VAL A 170 -15.28 -14.23 18.78
CA VAL A 170 -14.01 -14.94 18.76
C VAL A 170 -13.33 -14.74 20.10
N LYS A 171 -12.86 -15.82 20.72
CA LYS A 171 -12.03 -15.74 21.92
C LYS A 171 -10.68 -15.11 21.57
N MET A 172 -10.28 -14.07 22.30
CA MET A 172 -8.97 -13.46 22.10
C MET A 172 -7.86 -14.45 22.46
N SER A 173 -6.83 -14.54 21.62
CA SER A 173 -5.62 -15.30 21.97
C SER A 173 -4.84 -14.56 23.07
N PRO A 174 -4.00 -15.26 23.85
CA PRO A 174 -3.12 -14.63 24.84
C PRO A 174 -2.28 -13.49 24.23
N ASP A 175 -1.79 -13.67 23.00
CA ASP A 175 -1.00 -12.63 22.30
C ASP A 175 -1.81 -11.36 22.03
N VAL A 176 -3.08 -11.51 21.60
CA VAL A 176 -3.98 -10.37 21.37
C VAL A 176 -4.27 -9.65 22.68
N VAL A 177 -4.48 -10.39 23.76
CA VAL A 177 -4.69 -9.84 25.11
C VAL A 177 -3.47 -9.06 25.57
N VAL A 178 -2.28 -9.67 25.54
CA VAL A 178 -1.01 -9.03 25.93
C VAL A 178 -0.75 -7.80 25.07
N GLN A 179 -0.99 -7.89 23.76
CA GLN A 179 -0.80 -6.77 22.85
C GLN A 179 -1.74 -5.60 23.19
N ARG A 180 -3.02 -5.87 23.49
CA ARG A 180 -3.97 -4.82 23.89
C ARG A 180 -3.62 -4.23 25.26
N ILE A 181 -3.26 -5.05 26.24
CA ILE A 181 -2.84 -4.53 27.55
C ILE A 181 -1.62 -3.62 27.42
N THR A 182 -0.63 -4.04 26.63
CA THR A 182 0.64 -3.30 26.47
C THR A 182 0.44 -2.00 25.71
N ASN A 183 -0.36 -2.03 24.65
CA ASN A 183 -0.42 -0.93 23.69
C ASN A 183 -1.77 -0.19 23.68
N GLY A 184 -2.66 -0.47 24.64
CA GLY A 184 -4.01 0.06 24.71
C GLY A 184 -5.02 -0.70 23.84
N ARG A 185 -6.27 -0.20 23.79
CA ARG A 185 -7.21 -0.60 22.73
C ARG A 185 -6.59 -0.16 21.41
N TYR A 186 -5.77 -1.03 20.82
CA TYR A 186 -5.47 -0.95 19.42
C TYR A 186 -6.83 -0.97 18.75
N SER A 187 -7.25 0.19 18.24
CA SER A 187 -8.22 0.28 17.18
C SER A 187 -7.86 -0.78 16.15
N GLN A 188 -8.84 -1.29 15.43
CA GLN A 188 -8.70 -2.39 14.46
C GLN A 188 -7.58 -2.22 13.42
N ILE A 189 -6.71 -1.21 13.49
CA ILE A 189 -5.42 -1.04 12.82
C ILE A 189 -4.66 -2.35 12.54
N LYS A 190 -4.60 -3.36 13.41
CA LYS A 190 -3.95 -4.64 13.01
C LYS A 190 -4.82 -5.51 12.09
N ASP A 191 -6.12 -5.59 12.32
CA ASP A 191 -7.06 -6.30 11.41
C ASP A 191 -7.34 -5.48 10.12
N ASP A 192 -7.12 -4.16 10.13
CA ASP A 192 -7.19 -3.26 8.96
C ASP A 192 -5.85 -3.19 8.22
N LEU A 193 -4.71 -3.41 8.90
CA LEU A 193 -3.40 -3.63 8.26
C LEU A 193 -3.25 -5.08 7.78
N ASP A 194 -4.16 -5.97 8.19
CA ASP A 194 -4.49 -7.19 7.47
C ASP A 194 -5.34 -6.88 6.22
N ASP A 195 -5.53 -5.62 5.79
CA ASP A 195 -5.71 -5.41 4.36
C ASP A 195 -4.39 -5.75 3.66
N TYR A 196 -4.28 -7.00 3.23
CA TYR A 196 -3.14 -7.57 2.53
C TYR A 196 -2.79 -6.80 1.24
N SER A 197 -3.63 -5.87 0.79
CA SER A 197 -3.23 -4.86 -0.20
C SER A 197 -2.07 -3.96 0.25
N LEU A 198 -1.81 -3.89 1.55
CA LEU A 198 -0.81 -3.03 2.20
C LEU A 198 0.36 -3.83 2.79
N LEU A 199 0.44 -5.13 2.49
CA LEU A 199 1.52 -5.99 2.96
C LEU A 199 2.88 -5.43 2.49
N GLY A 200 3.85 -5.32 3.40
CA GLY A 200 5.14 -4.66 3.13
C GLY A 200 5.14 -3.14 3.23
N ARG A 201 3.97 -2.48 3.35
CA ARG A 201 3.87 -1.01 3.33
C ARG A 201 3.83 -0.36 4.72
N LYS A 202 4.10 -1.12 5.78
CA LYS A 202 3.95 -0.65 7.17
C LYS A 202 4.78 0.58 7.48
N GLU A 203 6.05 0.59 7.08
CA GLU A 203 6.95 1.74 7.31
C GLU A 203 6.51 2.99 6.51
N ILE A 204 6.11 2.82 5.25
CA ILE A 204 5.60 3.92 4.41
C ILE A 204 4.34 4.52 5.05
N ILE A 205 3.38 3.66 5.41
CA ILE A 205 2.13 4.08 6.06
C ILE A 205 2.40 4.79 7.38
N LYS A 206 3.29 4.26 8.22
CA LYS A 206 3.69 4.88 9.49
C LYS A 206 4.26 6.28 9.26
N ASN A 207 5.16 6.43 8.29
CA ASN A 207 5.75 7.72 7.94
C ASN A 207 4.69 8.70 7.42
N CYS A 208 3.75 8.23 6.58
CA CYS A 208 2.62 9.03 6.14
C CYS A 208 1.73 9.48 7.30
N LEU A 209 1.37 8.59 8.22
CA LEU A 209 0.54 8.93 9.38
C LEU A 209 1.24 9.93 10.30
N ASN A 210 2.52 9.73 10.60
CA ASN A 210 3.32 10.67 11.39
C ASN A 210 3.33 12.07 10.76
N PHE A 211 3.47 12.14 9.44
CA PHE A 211 3.36 13.40 8.70
C PHE A 211 1.97 14.02 8.80
N LEU A 212 0.92 13.22 8.59
CA LEU A 212 -0.45 13.68 8.62
C LEU A 212 -0.87 14.16 10.02
N THR A 213 -0.25 13.67 11.10
CA THR A 213 -0.50 14.17 12.47
C THR A 213 0.21 15.48 12.81
N ALA A 214 1.06 16.00 11.93
CA ALA A 214 1.76 17.25 12.17
C ALA A 214 0.82 18.45 12.31
N ASN A 215 1.16 19.38 13.21
CA ASN A 215 0.42 20.63 13.35
C ASN A 215 0.78 21.61 12.23
N ALA A 216 -0.01 21.58 11.14
CA ALA A 216 0.01 22.57 10.07
C ALA A 216 -1.41 22.73 9.54
N PRO A 217 -1.84 23.96 9.17
CA PRO A 217 -3.16 24.19 8.59
C PRO A 217 -3.38 23.27 7.39
N THR A 218 -2.50 23.39 6.39
CA THR A 218 -2.56 22.57 5.18
C THR A 218 -1.42 21.56 5.18
N ARG A 219 -1.75 20.28 5.05
CA ARG A 219 -0.80 19.17 4.95
C ARG A 219 -0.92 18.52 3.59
N VAL A 220 0.17 18.48 2.82
CA VAL A 220 0.19 17.93 1.46
C VAL A 220 1.11 16.71 1.44
N LEU A 221 0.51 15.53 1.34
CA LEU A 221 1.22 14.27 1.19
C LEU A 221 1.16 13.82 -0.26
N VAL A 222 2.31 13.67 -0.90
CA VAL A 222 2.42 13.20 -2.29
C VAL A 222 2.97 11.79 -2.33
N LEU A 223 2.15 10.82 -2.72
CA LEU A 223 2.57 9.45 -2.98
C LEU A 223 2.94 9.32 -4.46
N TYR A 224 4.20 9.02 -4.76
CA TYR A 224 4.67 8.83 -6.13
C TYR A 224 5.33 7.46 -6.34
N GLY A 225 5.55 7.06 -7.60
CA GLY A 225 6.14 5.76 -7.95
C GLY A 225 5.51 5.14 -9.20
N LEU A 226 5.95 3.93 -9.56
CA LEU A 226 5.51 3.22 -10.76
C LEU A 226 4.00 2.98 -10.83
N ILE A 227 3.50 2.76 -12.05
CA ILE A 227 2.11 2.36 -12.28
C ILE A 227 1.85 1.05 -11.52
N SER A 228 0.67 0.93 -10.90
CA SER A 228 0.23 -0.30 -10.22
C SER A 228 1.01 -0.72 -8.96
N VAL A 229 1.92 0.11 -8.41
CA VAL A 229 2.63 -0.17 -7.13
C VAL A 229 1.76 -0.06 -5.86
N GLY A 230 0.49 0.34 -6.00
CA GLY A 230 -0.46 0.42 -4.89
C GLY A 230 -0.62 1.80 -4.25
N LYS A 231 -0.19 2.89 -4.90
CA LYS A 231 -0.33 4.27 -4.37
C LYS A 231 -1.77 4.61 -3.97
N SER A 232 -2.74 4.39 -4.86
CA SER A 232 -4.15 4.69 -4.58
C SER A 232 -4.70 3.84 -3.44
N LYS A 233 -4.21 2.62 -3.25
CA LYS A 233 -4.58 1.77 -2.10
C LYS A 233 -4.02 2.30 -0.79
N ILE A 234 -2.78 2.79 -0.79
CA ILE A 234 -2.21 3.48 0.38
C ILE A 234 -3.00 4.77 0.66
N ALA A 235 -3.31 5.58 -0.36
CA ALA A 235 -4.13 6.78 -0.19
C ALA A 235 -5.52 6.47 0.36
N GLU A 236 -6.18 5.43 -0.15
CA GLU A 236 -7.48 4.95 0.34
C GLU A 236 -7.40 4.53 1.80
N PHE A 237 -6.37 3.78 2.19
CA PHE A 237 -6.14 3.39 3.59
C PHE A 237 -5.91 4.60 4.50
N LEU A 238 -5.05 5.54 4.09
CA LEU A 238 -4.78 6.76 4.86
C LEU A 238 -6.06 7.59 5.04
N ARG A 239 -6.88 7.70 3.99
CA ARG A 239 -8.20 8.33 4.02
C ARG A 239 -9.13 7.64 5.01
N GLN A 240 -9.21 6.31 5.00
CA GLN A 240 -10.00 5.55 5.98
C GLN A 240 -9.50 5.77 7.41
N LYS A 241 -8.18 5.85 7.62
CA LYS A 241 -7.59 6.13 8.95
C LYS A 241 -7.88 7.55 9.44
N LEU A 242 -7.85 8.55 8.55
CA LEU A 242 -8.24 9.93 8.87
C LEU A 242 -9.69 10.03 9.36
N VAL A 243 -10.56 9.11 8.94
CA VAL A 243 -11.98 9.08 9.34
C VAL A 243 -12.20 8.25 10.59
N SER A 244 -11.59 7.06 10.67
CA SER A 244 -11.87 6.06 11.69
C SER A 244 -11.04 6.25 12.97
N ASP A 245 -9.82 6.80 12.87
CA ASP A 245 -8.92 6.95 14.01
C ASP A 245 -9.14 8.28 14.73
N ARG A 246 -10.07 8.26 15.69
CA ARG A 246 -10.40 9.44 16.53
C ARG A 246 -9.31 9.80 17.53
N VAL A 247 -8.35 8.92 17.78
CA VAL A 247 -7.22 9.21 18.68
C VAL A 247 -6.22 10.09 17.95
N LEU A 248 -5.90 9.75 16.70
CA LEU A 248 -5.00 10.54 15.87
C LEU A 248 -5.69 11.76 15.24
N PHE A 249 -6.98 11.65 14.91
CA PHE A 249 -7.76 12.68 14.23
C PHE A 249 -9.10 12.93 14.95
N PRO A 250 -9.11 13.78 16.00
CA PRO A 250 -10.30 14.01 16.83
C PRO A 250 -11.50 14.58 16.07
N THR A 251 -11.25 15.40 15.05
CA THR A 251 -12.29 16.05 14.24
C THR A 251 -12.72 15.14 13.09
N VAL A 252 -14.03 15.04 12.83
CA VAL A 252 -14.57 14.31 11.67
C VAL A 252 -14.27 15.06 10.38
N PRO A 253 -13.44 14.51 9.46
CA PRO A 253 -13.19 15.18 8.20
C PRO A 253 -14.37 15.05 7.24
N GLN A 254 -14.59 16.09 6.44
CA GLN A 254 -15.31 15.94 5.17
C GLN A 254 -14.32 15.47 4.10
N ILE A 255 -14.74 14.53 3.25
CA ILE A 255 -13.85 13.88 2.29
C ILE A 255 -14.28 14.20 0.87
N TYR A 256 -13.33 14.67 0.07
CA TYR A 256 -13.51 14.92 -1.35
C TYR A 256 -12.43 14.19 -2.13
N GLN A 257 -12.81 13.55 -3.23
CA GLN A 257 -11.89 12.77 -4.06
C GLN A 257 -12.13 13.09 -5.53
N ILE A 258 -11.05 13.21 -6.28
CA ILE A 258 -11.09 13.40 -7.72
C ILE A 258 -9.95 12.66 -8.40
N ASP A 259 -10.25 11.97 -9.50
CA ASP A 259 -9.24 11.39 -10.39
C ASP A 259 -8.85 12.41 -11.46
N MET A 260 -7.59 12.83 -11.43
CA MET A 260 -7.02 13.82 -12.33
C MET A 260 -6.65 13.23 -13.70
N ARG A 261 -6.83 11.91 -13.89
CA ARG A 261 -6.61 11.19 -15.16
C ARG A 261 -5.22 11.39 -15.75
N GLY A 262 -4.21 11.56 -14.90
CA GLY A 262 -2.81 11.75 -15.27
C GLY A 262 -2.17 10.57 -15.99
N SER A 263 -2.87 9.44 -16.06
CA SER A 263 -2.47 8.27 -16.80
C SER A 263 -2.78 8.30 -18.29
N LEU A 264 -3.65 9.20 -18.74
CA LEU A 264 -4.18 9.27 -20.09
C LEU A 264 -3.69 10.54 -20.81
N ASP A 265 -3.63 10.51 -22.13
CA ASP A 265 -3.31 11.67 -22.98
C ASP A 265 -4.29 12.85 -22.75
N LYS A 266 -5.45 12.56 -22.15
CA LYS A 266 -6.51 13.53 -21.80
C LYS A 266 -6.55 13.77 -20.30
N HIS A 267 -5.69 14.69 -19.84
CA HIS A 267 -5.76 15.23 -18.47
C HIS A 267 -7.06 16.01 -18.25
N ILE A 268 -7.61 15.94 -17.03
CA ILE A 268 -8.72 16.82 -16.64
C ILE A 268 -8.24 18.29 -16.67
N SER A 269 -9.06 19.19 -17.22
CA SER A 269 -8.74 20.62 -17.15
C SER A 269 -8.99 21.16 -15.73
N LEU A 270 -8.32 22.25 -15.36
CA LEU A 270 -8.52 22.87 -14.04
C LEU A 270 -10.00 23.23 -13.80
N ASN A 271 -10.70 23.75 -14.82
CA ASN A 271 -12.12 24.07 -14.71
C ASN A 271 -12.98 22.82 -14.47
N GLN A 272 -12.74 21.74 -15.22
CA GLN A 272 -13.47 20.48 -15.02
C GLN A 272 -13.24 19.91 -13.63
N ALA A 273 -12.00 19.97 -13.12
CA ALA A 273 -11.66 19.52 -11.78
C ALA A 273 -12.38 20.35 -10.71
N LEU A 274 -12.36 21.68 -10.83
CA LEU A 274 -13.07 22.59 -9.92
C LEU A 274 -14.58 22.36 -9.93
N ILE A 275 -15.19 22.20 -11.11
CA ILE A 275 -16.63 21.93 -11.24
C ILE A 275 -17.00 20.63 -10.53
N GLN A 276 -16.22 19.56 -10.71
CA GLN A 276 -16.46 18.28 -10.03
C GLN A 276 -16.31 18.40 -8.51
N LEU A 277 -15.27 19.09 -8.04
CA LEU A 277 -15.05 19.30 -6.60
C LEU A 277 -16.17 20.15 -5.98
N ILE A 278 -16.55 21.27 -6.61
CA ILE A 278 -17.65 22.13 -6.14
C ILE A 278 -18.96 21.34 -6.06
N LYS A 279 -19.30 20.56 -7.09
CA LYS A 279 -20.50 19.71 -7.08
C LYS A 279 -20.43 18.62 -6.01
N SER A 280 -19.25 18.07 -5.72
CA SER A 280 -19.09 17.10 -4.62
C SER A 280 -19.28 17.73 -3.23
N MET A 281 -18.89 19.00 -3.06
CA MET A 281 -19.06 19.77 -1.83
C MET A 281 -20.49 20.27 -1.64
N LYS A 282 -21.15 20.65 -2.73
CA LYS A 282 -22.50 21.21 -2.73
C LYS A 282 -23.27 20.75 -3.98
N PRO A 283 -23.93 19.58 -3.93
CA PRO A 283 -24.62 18.99 -5.08
C PRO A 283 -25.68 19.90 -5.70
N ASP A 284 -26.38 20.67 -4.87
CA ASP A 284 -27.45 21.59 -5.30
C ASP A 284 -26.94 22.95 -5.78
N TYR A 285 -25.61 23.15 -5.86
CA TYR A 285 -25.05 24.41 -6.33
C TYR A 285 -25.18 24.52 -7.85
N GLU A 286 -26.18 25.26 -8.30
CA GLU A 286 -26.32 25.66 -9.70
C GLU A 286 -25.19 26.63 -10.07
N LEU A 287 -24.15 26.08 -10.72
CA LEU A 287 -23.14 26.89 -11.38
C LEU A 287 -23.80 27.62 -12.54
N LYS A 288 -24.20 28.88 -12.31
CA LYS A 288 -24.58 29.81 -13.38
C LYS A 288 -23.34 30.14 -14.20
N LEU A 289 -22.96 29.18 -15.04
CA LEU A 289 -22.08 29.40 -16.16
C LEU A 289 -22.92 30.19 -17.15
N GLU A 290 -22.97 31.52 -17.00
CA GLU A 290 -23.57 32.37 -18.03
C GLU A 290 -22.99 31.96 -19.38
N GLU A 291 -23.87 31.81 -20.38
CA GLU A 291 -23.60 31.19 -21.68
C GLU A 291 -22.40 31.85 -22.34
N ILE A 292 -21.27 31.14 -22.31
CA ILE A 292 -20.09 31.46 -23.09
C ILE A 292 -19.98 30.32 -24.08
N GLU A 293 -20.46 30.58 -25.30
CA GLU A 293 -20.14 29.75 -26.46
C GLU A 293 -18.63 29.51 -26.45
N GLU A 294 -18.21 28.24 -26.37
CA GLU A 294 -16.82 27.90 -26.72
C GLU A 294 -16.62 28.48 -28.13
N PRO A 295 -15.69 29.42 -28.35
CA PRO A 295 -15.44 29.91 -29.69
C PRO A 295 -15.07 28.70 -30.53
N SER A 296 -15.96 28.33 -31.44
CA SER A 296 -15.73 27.32 -32.45
C SER A 296 -14.39 27.65 -33.12
N GLN A 297 -13.53 26.63 -33.26
CA GLN A 297 -12.10 26.75 -33.57
C GLN A 297 -11.80 27.26 -35.01
N SER A 298 -12.58 28.19 -35.57
CA SER A 298 -12.50 28.60 -36.97
C SER A 298 -12.57 30.11 -37.24
N ALA A 299 -12.06 30.96 -36.35
CA ALA A 299 -11.86 32.39 -36.69
C ALA A 299 -10.62 32.98 -36.02
N GLN A 300 -9.68 33.48 -36.84
CA GLN A 300 -8.56 34.30 -36.39
C GLN A 300 -9.07 35.69 -35.94
N PRO A 301 -8.65 36.23 -34.78
CA PRO A 301 -9.11 37.54 -34.35
C PRO A 301 -8.23 38.65 -34.95
N THR A 302 -8.86 39.59 -35.65
CA THR A 302 -8.31 40.93 -35.93
C THR A 302 -8.44 41.80 -34.69
N SER A 303 -7.34 42.45 -34.34
CA SER A 303 -7.18 43.32 -33.18
C SER A 303 -7.83 44.68 -33.40
N GLN A 304 -8.97 44.96 -32.75
CA GLN A 304 -9.36 46.30 -32.28
C GLN A 304 -10.67 46.21 -31.48
N ASN A 305 -10.70 46.94 -30.35
CA ASN A 305 -11.82 47.16 -29.42
C ASN A 305 -11.83 46.30 -28.14
N PHE A 306 -11.05 46.73 -27.14
CA PHE A 306 -11.13 46.17 -25.77
C PHE A 306 -10.89 47.21 -24.66
N LEU A 307 -11.41 48.44 -24.80
CA LEU A 307 -11.15 49.53 -23.84
C LEU A 307 -12.37 50.32 -23.34
N SER A 308 -13.55 49.71 -23.16
CA SER A 308 -14.72 50.46 -22.65
C SER A 308 -15.61 49.78 -21.60
N ALA A 309 -15.16 48.71 -20.92
CA ALA A 309 -15.96 48.09 -19.86
C ALA A 309 -15.14 47.75 -18.61
N LEU A 310 -14.73 48.78 -17.88
CA LEU A 310 -14.30 48.67 -16.48
C LEU A 310 -14.99 49.79 -15.68
N GLY A 311 -16.18 49.48 -15.15
CA GLY A 311 -16.91 50.33 -14.23
C GLY A 311 -17.59 49.46 -13.17
N SER A 312 -17.20 49.69 -11.92
CA SER A 312 -17.86 49.31 -10.65
C SER A 312 -18.06 47.83 -10.32
N LEU A 313 -17.23 47.31 -9.39
CA LEU A 313 -17.63 46.50 -8.23
C LEU A 313 -16.41 46.26 -7.33
N SER A 314 -16.31 47.05 -6.26
CA SER A 314 -15.32 46.91 -5.19
C SER A 314 -15.97 46.26 -3.97
N PHE A 315 -15.67 44.98 -3.70
CA PHE A 315 -15.86 44.36 -2.38
C PHE A 315 -14.82 43.24 -2.18
N PHE A 316 -14.02 43.41 -1.11
CA PHE A 316 -13.00 42.50 -0.54
C PHE A 316 -12.17 41.62 -1.50
N THR A 317 -11.05 42.17 -1.97
CA THR A 317 -9.83 41.39 -2.19
C THR A 317 -8.71 42.05 -1.40
N GLN A 318 -8.35 41.46 -0.25
CA GLN A 318 -7.00 41.66 0.27
C GLN A 318 -6.06 40.95 -0.68
N ASP A 319 -5.18 41.71 -1.32
CA ASP A 319 -4.12 41.21 -2.18
C ASP A 319 -3.19 40.32 -1.36
N PHE A 320 -3.37 39.02 -1.46
CA PHE A 320 -2.33 38.05 -1.09
C PHE A 320 -1.31 38.03 -2.23
N ASP A 321 -0.27 38.86 -2.13
CA ASP A 321 0.95 38.77 -2.92
C ASP A 321 1.64 37.43 -2.62
N THR A 322 1.14 36.38 -3.26
CA THR A 322 1.71 35.03 -3.22
C THR A 322 2.70 34.92 -4.38
N PRO A 323 3.93 34.45 -4.17
CA PRO A 323 4.94 34.39 -5.22
C PRO A 323 4.40 33.70 -6.48
N MET A 324 4.53 34.41 -7.61
CA MET A 324 3.99 34.02 -8.90
C MET A 324 4.37 32.57 -9.25
N ILE A 325 3.38 31.68 -9.23
CA ILE A 325 3.38 30.46 -10.05
C ILE A 325 3.22 30.93 -11.51
N SER A 326 4.33 31.36 -12.10
CA SER A 326 4.41 31.93 -13.44
C SER A 326 4.23 30.83 -14.50
N GLY A 327 3.07 30.76 -15.14
CA GLY A 327 2.92 29.90 -16.32
C GLY A 327 1.50 29.69 -16.83
N LEU A 328 0.50 29.70 -15.96
CA LEU A 328 -0.91 29.52 -16.37
C LEU A 328 -1.67 30.84 -16.21
N LYS A 329 -1.95 31.52 -17.32
CA LYS A 329 -2.91 32.62 -17.35
C LYS A 329 -4.30 32.06 -17.03
N LEU A 330 -4.82 32.36 -15.84
CA LEU A 330 -6.16 31.95 -15.44
C LEU A 330 -7.20 32.80 -16.18
N THR A 331 -8.24 32.16 -16.71
CA THR A 331 -9.38 32.90 -17.25
C THR A 331 -10.21 33.47 -16.09
N LYS A 332 -10.98 34.54 -16.34
CA LYS A 332 -11.91 35.10 -15.32
C LYS A 332 -12.83 34.03 -14.73
N GLN A 333 -13.29 33.10 -15.57
CA GLN A 333 -14.12 31.97 -15.16
C GLN A 333 -13.37 31.03 -14.21
N THR A 334 -12.13 30.64 -14.53
CA THR A 334 -11.32 29.79 -13.65
C THR A 334 -11.10 30.44 -12.29
N GLN A 335 -10.86 31.76 -12.26
CA GLN A 335 -10.71 32.51 -11.01
C GLN A 335 -12.00 32.51 -10.18
N SER A 336 -13.15 32.71 -10.83
CA SER A 336 -14.46 32.62 -10.16
C SER A 336 -14.70 31.24 -9.54
N LEU A 337 -14.41 30.17 -10.29
CA LEU A 337 -14.51 28.80 -9.79
C LEU A 337 -13.57 28.54 -8.62
N LEU A 338 -12.32 29.02 -8.68
CA LEU A 338 -11.37 28.90 -7.56
C LEU A 338 -11.87 29.61 -6.32
N ASN A 339 -12.41 30.82 -6.46
CA ASN A 339 -12.96 31.57 -5.33
C ASN A 339 -14.14 30.83 -4.67
N ILE A 340 -15.07 30.28 -5.47
CA ILE A 340 -16.19 29.47 -4.96
C ILE A 340 -15.66 28.24 -4.21
N TYR A 341 -14.73 27.50 -4.84
CA TYR A 341 -14.11 26.31 -4.27
C TYR A 341 -13.41 26.59 -2.93
N TYR A 342 -12.57 27.63 -2.85
CA TYR A 342 -11.88 27.98 -1.61
C TYR A 342 -12.83 28.46 -0.52
N ASN A 343 -13.88 29.20 -0.87
CA ASN A 343 -14.91 29.59 0.09
C ASN A 343 -15.62 28.37 0.68
N LEU A 344 -15.93 27.36 -0.13
CA LEU A 344 -16.54 26.11 0.35
C LEU A 344 -15.59 25.33 1.26
N ILE A 345 -14.30 25.24 0.93
CA ILE A 345 -13.32 24.58 1.79
C ILE A 345 -13.16 25.29 3.13
N ASN A 346 -13.09 26.63 3.14
CA ASN A 346 -12.89 27.41 4.35
C ASN A 346 -14.09 27.40 5.30
N GLN A 347 -15.29 27.07 4.80
CA GLN A 347 -16.48 26.87 5.64
C GLN A 347 -16.40 25.56 6.45
N ASN A 348 -15.57 24.60 6.04
CA ASN A 348 -15.47 23.30 6.69
C ASN A 348 -14.37 23.28 7.75
N GLN A 349 -14.67 22.70 8.92
CA GLN A 349 -13.73 22.68 10.05
C GLN A 349 -12.49 21.82 9.79
N PHE A 350 -12.64 20.69 9.09
CA PHE A 350 -11.54 19.81 8.71
C PHE A 350 -11.89 19.06 7.41
N THR A 351 -11.04 19.19 6.39
CA THR A 351 -11.27 18.61 5.06
C THR A 351 -10.14 17.66 4.67
N VAL A 352 -10.47 16.54 4.03
CA VAL A 352 -9.53 15.62 3.39
C VAL A 352 -9.78 15.63 1.87
N LEU A 353 -8.80 16.09 1.11
CA LEU A 353 -8.85 16.15 -0.35
C LEU A 353 -7.92 15.10 -0.96
N CYS A 354 -8.47 14.15 -1.70
CA CYS A 354 -7.71 13.12 -2.41
C CYS A 354 -7.61 13.46 -3.90
N LEU A 355 -6.40 13.80 -4.37
CA LEU A 355 -6.11 14.08 -5.78
C LEU A 355 -5.43 12.85 -6.40
N GLU A 356 -6.19 12.01 -7.07
CA GLU A 356 -5.68 10.77 -7.63
C GLU A 356 -5.10 10.95 -9.03
N ASN A 357 -4.04 10.19 -9.34
CA ASN A 357 -3.38 10.18 -10.65
C ASN A 357 -3.06 11.58 -11.19
N VAL A 358 -2.40 12.42 -10.39
CA VAL A 358 -1.97 13.75 -10.83
C VAL A 358 -0.94 13.61 -11.95
N GLY A 359 -1.29 14.09 -13.15
CA GLY A 359 -0.39 14.13 -14.32
C GLY A 359 0.27 15.49 -14.55
N LYS A 360 -0.41 16.58 -14.16
CA LYS A 360 0.07 17.97 -14.28
C LYS A 360 0.15 18.61 -12.89
N PRO A 361 1.34 18.65 -12.26
CA PRO A 361 1.53 19.21 -10.93
C PRO A 361 1.01 20.64 -10.78
N GLN A 362 1.10 21.43 -11.85
CA GLN A 362 0.63 22.83 -11.87
C GLN A 362 -0.88 22.94 -11.66
N ILE A 363 -1.66 21.97 -12.16
CA ILE A 363 -3.11 21.95 -11.96
C ILE A 363 -3.42 21.56 -10.52
N ALA A 364 -2.77 20.51 -10.00
CA ALA A 364 -2.96 20.07 -8.61
C ALA A 364 -2.56 21.15 -7.59
N ALA A 365 -1.44 21.86 -7.83
CA ALA A 365 -1.00 22.97 -6.99
C ALA A 365 -2.06 24.07 -6.86
N LYS A 366 -2.82 24.35 -7.93
CA LYS A 366 -3.93 25.32 -7.93
C LYS A 366 -5.19 24.82 -7.23
N LEU A 367 -5.32 23.53 -6.95
CA LEU A 367 -6.44 22.94 -6.20
C LEU A 367 -6.14 22.84 -4.70
N ILE A 368 -4.89 23.05 -4.26
CA ILE A 368 -4.50 22.90 -2.86
C ILE A 368 -4.85 24.19 -2.08
N PRO A 369 -5.75 24.11 -1.08
CA PRO A 369 -6.18 25.27 -0.31
C PRO A 369 -5.14 25.63 0.76
N GLN A 370 -4.26 26.57 0.46
CA GLN A 370 -3.21 27.00 1.38
C GLN A 370 -3.80 27.79 2.57
N GLY A 371 -3.43 27.42 3.79
CA GLY A 371 -3.89 28.09 5.03
C GLY A 371 -5.21 27.55 5.60
N SER A 372 -5.90 26.67 4.89
CA SER A 372 -7.11 26.00 5.38
C SER A 372 -6.75 24.74 6.17
N ASN A 373 -7.56 24.34 7.16
CA ASN A 373 -7.41 23.08 7.90
C ASN A 373 -7.76 21.88 6.99
N CYS A 374 -6.80 21.52 6.13
CA CYS A 374 -7.00 20.59 5.04
C CYS A 374 -5.82 19.61 4.95
N VAL A 375 -6.15 18.33 4.79
CA VAL A 375 -5.20 17.28 4.43
C VAL A 375 -5.39 16.96 2.96
N VAL A 376 -4.36 17.16 2.15
CA VAL A 376 -4.34 16.77 0.75
C VAL A 376 -3.48 15.53 0.57
N ILE A 377 -4.06 14.47 0.02
CA ILE A 377 -3.34 13.25 -0.37
C ILE A 377 -3.33 13.20 -1.90
N CYS A 378 -2.15 13.35 -2.48
CA CYS A 378 -1.95 13.26 -3.93
C CYS A 378 -1.35 11.91 -4.29
N THR A 379 -1.81 11.29 -5.37
CA THR A 379 -1.09 10.17 -5.99
C THR A 379 -0.62 10.57 -7.38
N CYS A 380 0.64 10.32 -7.71
CA CYS A 380 1.22 10.66 -9.01
C CYS A 380 2.22 9.60 -9.47
N ARG A 381 2.57 9.62 -10.76
CA ARG A 381 3.59 8.71 -11.31
C ARG A 381 5.01 9.22 -11.04
N LYS A 382 5.17 10.53 -11.12
CA LYS A 382 6.44 11.23 -10.99
C LYS A 382 6.57 11.94 -9.66
N SER A 383 7.79 12.14 -9.18
CA SER A 383 8.04 13.24 -8.23
C SER A 383 7.54 14.51 -8.92
N SER A 384 6.61 15.19 -8.25
CA SER A 384 5.76 16.17 -8.92
C SER A 384 6.37 17.57 -8.94
N ASN A 385 7.53 17.76 -8.30
CA ASN A 385 8.07 19.06 -7.96
C ASN A 385 6.99 19.99 -7.35
N MET A 386 5.94 19.42 -6.74
CA MET A 386 4.85 20.21 -6.17
C MET A 386 5.34 21.02 -4.98
N ASP A 387 6.42 20.61 -4.30
CA ASP A 387 7.03 21.36 -3.21
C ASP A 387 7.30 22.81 -3.60
N LEU A 388 7.92 23.00 -4.77
CA LEU A 388 8.26 24.31 -5.33
C LEU A 388 7.03 25.16 -5.66
N MET A 389 5.87 24.54 -5.85
CA MET A 389 4.63 25.22 -6.26
C MET A 389 3.70 25.52 -5.08
N VAL A 390 3.83 24.79 -3.96
CA VAL A 390 2.89 24.85 -2.83
C VAL A 390 3.60 25.25 -1.52
N SER A 391 4.84 25.72 -1.60
CA SER A 391 5.61 26.16 -0.44
C SER A 391 5.00 27.41 0.22
N GLY A 392 4.80 27.37 1.53
CA GLY A 392 4.40 28.51 2.34
C GLY A 392 4.39 28.16 3.83
N PRO A 393 4.44 29.14 4.75
CA PRO A 393 4.51 28.88 6.19
C PRO A 393 3.29 28.13 6.73
N ALA A 394 2.16 28.17 6.02
CA ALA A 394 0.93 27.47 6.37
C ALA A 394 0.78 26.09 5.71
N VAL A 395 1.74 25.68 4.87
CA VAL A 395 1.72 24.41 4.14
C VAL A 395 2.89 23.55 4.59
N ARG A 396 2.58 22.36 5.10
CA ARG A 396 3.58 21.31 5.30
C ARG A 396 3.50 20.33 4.14
N TYR A 397 4.65 20.06 3.52
CA TYR A 397 4.75 19.22 2.33
C TYR A 397 5.63 17.99 2.60
N GLN A 398 5.25 16.84 2.05
CA GLN A 398 6.10 15.65 2.02
C GLN A 398 5.79 14.78 0.81
N GLU A 399 6.83 14.41 0.06
CA GLU A 399 6.74 13.35 -0.94
C GLU A 399 7.19 12.01 -0.36
N MET A 400 6.52 10.94 -0.74
CA MET A 400 6.83 9.57 -0.36
C MET A 400 6.87 8.69 -1.60
N ASN A 401 8.03 8.10 -1.88
CA ASN A 401 8.14 7.08 -2.92
C ASN A 401 7.44 5.80 -2.47
N VAL A 402 6.65 5.21 -3.35
CA VAL A 402 6.02 3.90 -3.20
C VAL A 402 6.71 2.96 -4.19
N PRO A 403 7.80 2.26 -3.78
CA PRO A 403 8.55 1.37 -4.67
C PRO A 403 7.70 0.14 -5.01
N PRO A 404 8.06 -0.70 -5.99
CA PRO A 404 7.54 -2.06 -6.08
C PRO A 404 7.73 -2.85 -4.78
N LEU A 405 6.98 -3.95 -4.61
CA LEU A 405 7.17 -4.84 -3.47
C LEU A 405 8.55 -5.50 -3.55
N SER A 406 9.16 -5.73 -2.40
CA SER A 406 10.33 -6.60 -2.32
C SER A 406 9.95 -8.05 -2.67
N ASP A 407 10.94 -8.88 -2.97
CA ASP A 407 10.75 -10.30 -3.26
C ASP A 407 9.94 -10.97 -2.15
N SER A 408 10.29 -10.75 -0.88
CA SER A 408 9.60 -11.35 0.26
C SER A 408 8.17 -10.82 0.42
N GLU A 409 7.96 -9.53 0.24
CA GLU A 409 6.61 -8.93 0.31
C GLU A 409 5.69 -9.45 -0.78
N GLY A 410 6.16 -9.50 -2.04
CA GLY A 410 5.38 -10.04 -3.13
C GLY A 410 5.18 -11.56 -3.02
N THR A 411 6.15 -12.30 -2.48
CA THR A 411 6.03 -13.74 -2.16
C THR A 411 4.88 -13.96 -1.18
N LEU A 412 4.78 -13.14 -0.13
CA LEU A 412 3.69 -13.24 0.85
C LEU A 412 2.32 -12.96 0.22
N ILE A 413 2.23 -12.03 -0.72
CA ILE A 413 0.98 -11.81 -1.49
C ILE A 413 0.66 -13.05 -2.34
N VAL A 414 1.64 -13.64 -3.02
CA VAL A 414 1.42 -14.85 -3.83
C VAL A 414 1.02 -16.03 -2.97
N LEU A 415 1.71 -16.32 -1.86
CA LEU A 415 1.38 -17.44 -0.96
C LEU A 415 -0.02 -17.31 -0.37
N ARG A 416 -0.44 -16.08 -0.05
CA ARG A 416 -1.80 -15.82 0.41
C ARG A 416 -2.81 -16.11 -0.69
N GLU A 417 -2.58 -15.55 -1.88
CA GLU A 417 -3.51 -15.76 -2.98
C GLU A 417 -3.49 -17.23 -3.41
N LEU A 418 -2.36 -17.89 -3.47
CA LEU A 418 -2.24 -19.29 -3.88
C LEU A 418 -1.59 -20.12 -2.75
N PRO A 419 -2.35 -20.51 -1.70
CA PRO A 419 -1.83 -21.22 -0.52
C PRO A 419 -1.12 -22.54 -0.80
N GLN A 420 -1.41 -23.16 -1.96
CA GLN A 420 -0.78 -24.39 -2.42
C GLN A 420 0.62 -24.19 -3.02
N THR A 421 1.03 -22.95 -3.23
CA THR A 421 2.32 -22.60 -3.84
C THR A 421 3.42 -22.73 -2.80
N ASP A 422 4.56 -23.30 -3.16
CA ASP A 422 5.73 -23.25 -2.28
C ASP A 422 6.37 -21.86 -2.27
N PHE A 423 7.29 -21.62 -1.33
CA PHE A 423 7.91 -20.31 -1.17
C PHE A 423 8.72 -19.86 -2.41
N ASN A 424 9.43 -20.79 -3.06
CA ASN A 424 10.29 -20.49 -4.20
C ASN A 424 9.48 -20.20 -5.47
N GLU A 425 8.41 -20.97 -5.70
CA GLU A 425 7.44 -20.71 -6.75
C GLU A 425 6.76 -19.35 -6.55
N ALA A 426 6.35 -19.04 -5.33
CA ALA A 426 5.73 -17.76 -5.01
C ALA A 426 6.68 -16.58 -5.23
N GLN A 427 7.96 -16.74 -4.86
CA GLN A 427 9.01 -15.76 -5.13
C GLN A 427 9.24 -15.57 -6.64
N ASN A 428 9.28 -16.66 -7.41
CA ASN A 428 9.42 -16.60 -8.87
C ASN A 428 8.25 -15.90 -9.54
N ILE A 429 7.01 -16.17 -9.11
CA ILE A 429 5.82 -15.47 -9.60
C ILE A 429 5.94 -13.97 -9.27
N SER A 430 6.30 -13.61 -8.04
CA SER A 430 6.49 -12.22 -7.63
C SER A 430 7.53 -11.49 -8.50
N ARG A 431 8.69 -12.10 -8.73
CA ARG A 431 9.76 -11.57 -9.60
C ARG A 431 9.30 -11.39 -11.05
N LEU A 432 8.62 -12.39 -11.62
CA LEU A 432 8.07 -12.31 -12.98
C LEU A 432 6.99 -11.23 -13.13
N CYS A 433 6.34 -10.86 -12.01
CA CYS A 433 5.40 -9.74 -11.93
C CYS A 433 6.06 -8.41 -11.51
N SER A 434 7.39 -8.38 -11.35
CA SER A 434 8.17 -7.22 -10.92
C SER A 434 7.77 -6.63 -9.57
N GLY A 435 7.24 -7.46 -8.67
CA GLY A 435 6.73 -6.97 -7.39
C GLY A 435 5.59 -5.96 -7.52
N LEU A 436 4.88 -5.90 -8.65
CA LEU A 436 3.73 -5.00 -8.83
C LEU A 436 2.47 -5.63 -8.19
N PRO A 437 1.96 -5.10 -7.06
CA PRO A 437 0.89 -5.75 -6.29
C PRO A 437 -0.36 -6.05 -7.13
N GLN A 438 -0.77 -5.11 -7.99
CA GLN A 438 -1.98 -5.28 -8.80
C GLN A 438 -1.80 -6.38 -9.86
N VAL A 439 -0.62 -6.49 -10.47
CA VAL A 439 -0.30 -7.51 -11.47
C VAL A 439 -0.29 -8.89 -10.80
N ILE A 440 0.38 -9.01 -9.65
CA ILE A 440 0.41 -10.24 -8.84
C ILE A 440 -1.01 -10.70 -8.52
N LYS A 441 -1.86 -9.80 -8.00
CA LYS A 441 -3.24 -10.12 -7.61
C LYS A 441 -4.09 -10.58 -8.80
N VAL A 442 -4.04 -9.88 -9.93
CA VAL A 442 -4.81 -10.24 -11.13
C VAL A 442 -4.35 -11.61 -11.65
N LEU A 443 -3.04 -11.85 -11.72
CA LEU A 443 -2.52 -13.15 -12.16
C LEU A 443 -2.91 -14.28 -11.23
N CYS A 444 -2.75 -14.11 -9.91
CA CYS A 444 -3.12 -15.14 -8.95
C CYS A 444 -4.64 -15.41 -8.96
N SER A 445 -5.46 -14.38 -9.09
CA SER A 445 -6.92 -14.50 -9.24
C SER A 445 -7.29 -15.30 -10.50
N ASN A 446 -6.63 -15.02 -11.63
CA ASN A 446 -6.84 -15.78 -12.86
C ASN A 446 -6.39 -17.24 -12.68
N CYS A 447 -5.28 -17.49 -12.01
CA CYS A 447 -4.81 -18.86 -11.76
C CYS A 447 -5.81 -19.66 -10.93
N LYS A 448 -6.39 -19.06 -9.89
CA LYS A 448 -7.51 -19.66 -9.14
C LYS A 448 -8.70 -19.97 -10.04
N GLN A 449 -9.13 -18.97 -10.80
CA GLN A 449 -10.33 -19.05 -11.63
C GLN A 449 -10.22 -20.16 -12.69
N TYR A 450 -9.03 -20.35 -13.26
CA TYR A 450 -8.78 -21.33 -14.32
C TYR A 450 -8.11 -22.62 -13.85
N GLY A 451 -7.91 -22.81 -12.54
CA GLY A 451 -7.26 -24.00 -11.98
C GLY A 451 -5.83 -24.22 -12.51
N ILE A 452 -5.09 -23.14 -12.78
CA ILE A 452 -3.71 -23.22 -13.28
C ILE A 452 -2.78 -23.43 -12.08
N GLU A 453 -2.00 -24.50 -12.11
CA GLU A 453 -0.99 -24.76 -11.08
C GLU A 453 0.13 -23.69 -11.11
N PRO A 454 0.68 -23.28 -9.95
CA PRO A 454 1.72 -22.25 -9.87
C PRO A 454 2.93 -22.53 -10.76
N ARG A 455 3.41 -23.78 -10.80
CA ARG A 455 4.50 -24.20 -11.69
C ARG A 455 4.20 -23.96 -13.16
N GLN A 456 2.97 -24.26 -13.60
CA GLN A 456 2.53 -24.03 -14.98
C GLN A 456 2.44 -22.54 -15.30
N LEU A 457 2.00 -21.72 -14.32
CA LEU A 457 2.01 -20.26 -14.47
C LEU A 457 3.43 -19.73 -14.68
N ILE A 458 4.39 -20.18 -13.88
CA ILE A 458 5.81 -19.78 -14.01
C ILE A 458 6.32 -20.12 -15.40
N LEU A 459 6.12 -21.36 -15.87
CA LEU A 459 6.53 -21.79 -17.20
C LEU A 459 5.89 -20.94 -18.31
N ARG A 460 4.59 -20.62 -18.19
CA ARG A 460 3.89 -19.73 -19.14
C ARG A 460 4.52 -18.34 -19.14
N LEU A 461 4.69 -17.73 -17.97
CA LEU A 461 5.28 -16.39 -17.84
C LEU A 461 6.74 -16.32 -18.32
N GLN A 462 7.49 -17.41 -18.22
CA GLN A 462 8.86 -17.51 -18.74
C GLN A 462 8.90 -17.73 -20.25
N SER A 463 7.93 -18.48 -20.80
CA SER A 463 7.85 -18.76 -22.24
C SER A 463 7.43 -17.56 -23.09
N ILE A 464 6.68 -16.62 -22.50
CA ILE A 464 6.20 -15.42 -23.21
C ILE A 464 7.37 -14.45 -23.41
N ASN A 465 7.50 -13.91 -24.64
CA ASN A 465 8.46 -12.84 -24.92
C ASN A 465 8.26 -11.67 -23.93
N PRO A 466 9.32 -11.14 -23.28
CA PRO A 466 9.21 -10.04 -22.30
C PRO A 466 8.40 -8.83 -22.78
N GLU A 467 8.45 -8.49 -24.06
CA GLU A 467 7.59 -7.44 -24.65
C GLU A 467 6.12 -7.80 -24.53
N THR A 468 5.74 -8.99 -25.02
CA THR A 468 4.36 -9.49 -24.95
C THR A 468 3.91 -9.63 -23.51
N ARG A 469 4.81 -10.10 -22.63
CA ARG A 469 4.55 -10.25 -21.18
C ARG A 469 4.27 -8.88 -20.56
N LEU A 470 5.12 -7.89 -20.78
CA LEU A 470 4.93 -6.55 -20.23
C LEU A 470 3.65 -5.90 -20.78
N LYS A 471 3.39 -6.06 -22.07
CA LYS A 471 2.16 -5.57 -22.73
C LYS A 471 0.89 -6.22 -22.17
N GLN A 472 0.93 -7.51 -21.84
CA GLN A 472 -0.21 -8.23 -21.25
C GLN A 472 -0.39 -7.93 -19.76
N LEU A 473 0.71 -7.90 -18.99
CA LEU A 473 0.67 -7.73 -17.55
C LEU A 473 0.43 -6.29 -17.12
N SER A 474 1.02 -5.33 -17.83
CA SER A 474 0.87 -3.90 -17.53
C SER A 474 0.89 -3.07 -18.83
N PRO A 475 -0.25 -3.03 -19.56
CA PRO A 475 -0.35 -2.29 -20.82
C PRO A 475 0.05 -0.81 -20.69
N GLN A 476 -0.27 -0.20 -19.55
CA GLN A 476 0.07 1.20 -19.29
C GLN A 476 1.57 1.41 -19.07
N LEU A 477 2.26 0.47 -18.43
CA LEU A 477 3.72 0.53 -18.28
C LEU A 477 4.41 0.30 -19.63
N PHE A 478 3.90 -0.63 -20.43
CA PHE A 478 4.37 -0.82 -21.80
C PHE A 478 4.20 0.44 -22.65
N GLN A 479 3.03 1.09 -22.59
CA GLN A 479 2.78 2.36 -23.29
C GLN A 479 3.72 3.46 -22.81
N LEU A 480 3.97 3.56 -21.50
CA LEU A 480 4.90 4.52 -20.92
C LEU A 480 6.32 4.34 -21.47
N ILE A 481 6.82 3.10 -21.48
CA ILE A 481 8.17 2.80 -21.99
C ILE A 481 8.24 3.01 -23.51
N SER A 482 7.18 2.67 -24.23
CA SER A 482 7.08 2.90 -25.69
C SER A 482 7.00 4.39 -26.05
N SER A 483 6.59 5.25 -25.11
CA SER A 483 6.53 6.71 -25.30
C SER A 483 7.83 7.43 -24.94
N LEU A 484 8.85 6.72 -24.48
CA LEU A 484 10.15 7.31 -24.13
C LEU A 484 10.84 7.87 -25.38
N LEU A 485 11.53 8.99 -25.19
CA LEU A 485 12.44 9.52 -26.20
C LEU A 485 13.59 8.51 -26.45
N PRO A 486 14.16 8.46 -27.67
CA PRO A 486 15.24 7.52 -27.98
C PRO A 486 16.41 7.57 -26.99
N GLU A 487 16.78 8.76 -26.52
CA GLU A 487 17.85 8.94 -25.52
C GLU A 487 17.51 8.36 -24.14
N GLN A 488 16.25 8.51 -23.70
CA GLN A 488 15.74 7.95 -22.45
C GLN A 488 15.71 6.43 -22.53
N LEU A 489 15.18 5.88 -23.63
CA LEU A 489 15.13 4.44 -23.86
C LEU A 489 16.53 3.85 -23.92
N PHE A 490 17.47 4.50 -24.62
CA PHE A 490 18.86 4.07 -24.68
C PHE A 490 19.56 4.11 -23.32
N THR A 491 19.32 5.14 -22.52
CA THR A 491 19.82 5.26 -21.14
C THR A 491 19.29 4.13 -20.27
N LEU A 492 17.97 3.90 -20.30
CA LEU A 492 17.32 2.82 -19.56
C LEU A 492 17.81 1.45 -19.99
N ALA A 493 17.99 1.24 -21.30
CA ALA A 493 18.50 -0.01 -21.86
C ALA A 493 19.95 -0.27 -21.42
N LYS A 494 20.84 0.73 -21.40
CA LYS A 494 22.19 0.56 -20.83
C LYS A 494 22.14 0.12 -19.38
N LEU A 495 21.36 0.80 -18.55
CA LEU A 495 21.27 0.52 -17.12
C LEU A 495 20.62 -0.84 -16.82
N SER A 496 19.80 -1.35 -17.74
CA SER A 496 19.18 -2.67 -17.61
C SER A 496 20.19 -3.84 -17.63
N VAL A 497 21.47 -3.58 -17.91
CA VAL A 497 22.55 -4.55 -17.76
C VAL A 497 22.82 -4.87 -16.29
N PHE A 498 22.48 -3.96 -15.36
CA PHE A 498 22.55 -4.27 -13.94
C PHE A 498 21.44 -5.25 -13.55
N PRO A 499 21.79 -6.42 -13.00
CA PRO A 499 20.79 -7.41 -12.59
C PRO A 499 19.99 -6.94 -11.38
N GLN A 500 20.56 -6.09 -10.53
CA GLN A 500 19.99 -5.70 -9.25
C GLN A 500 20.20 -4.21 -9.04
N MET A 501 20.45 -3.81 -7.79
CA MET A 501 20.74 -2.44 -7.44
C MET A 501 22.11 -1.99 -7.97
N PHE A 502 22.24 -0.71 -8.29
CA PHE A 502 23.49 -0.09 -8.72
C PHE A 502 23.66 1.29 -8.09
N SER A 503 24.91 1.71 -7.86
CA SER A 503 25.22 3.04 -7.32
C SER A 503 25.19 4.13 -8.40
N ASP A 504 25.08 5.39 -7.97
CA ASP A 504 25.31 6.57 -8.82
C ASP A 504 26.58 6.44 -9.67
N ASP A 505 27.70 6.05 -9.04
CA ASP A 505 29.00 5.95 -9.70
C ASP A 505 29.01 4.89 -10.80
N ALA A 506 28.38 3.75 -10.54
CA ALA A 506 28.24 2.68 -11.52
C ALA A 506 27.38 3.13 -12.71
N ALA A 507 26.28 3.86 -12.44
CA ALA A 507 25.46 4.46 -13.49
C ALA A 507 26.26 5.49 -14.31
N CYS A 508 26.96 6.43 -13.66
CA CYS A 508 27.77 7.45 -14.34
C CYS A 508 28.85 6.83 -15.23
N SER A 509 29.58 5.84 -14.72
CA SER A 509 30.60 5.12 -15.49
C SER A 509 30.00 4.46 -16.73
N LEU A 510 28.84 3.79 -16.56
CA LEU A 510 28.16 3.12 -17.64
C LEU A 510 27.67 4.08 -18.73
N LEU A 511 27.05 5.18 -18.30
CA LEU A 511 26.54 6.23 -19.17
C LEU A 511 27.68 7.04 -19.82
N GLY A 512 28.90 6.97 -19.28
CA GLY A 512 30.07 7.69 -19.77
C GLY A 512 30.09 9.16 -19.36
N GLN A 513 29.50 9.47 -18.21
CA GLN A 513 29.44 10.81 -17.64
C GLN A 513 30.58 10.98 -16.63
N THR A 514 31.34 12.08 -16.75
CA THR A 514 32.59 12.29 -16.01
C THR A 514 32.43 12.99 -14.65
N LYS A 515 31.22 13.45 -14.29
CA LYS A 515 30.95 14.11 -13.00
C LYS A 515 29.58 13.74 -12.44
N ILE A 516 29.57 13.23 -11.20
CA ILE A 516 28.38 12.84 -10.43
C ILE A 516 27.52 14.07 -10.06
N GLU A 517 28.15 15.20 -9.76
CA GLU A 517 27.50 16.39 -9.16
C GLU A 517 26.50 17.12 -10.07
N ARG A 518 26.39 16.78 -11.36
CA ARG A 518 25.46 17.44 -12.30
C ARG A 518 24.39 16.52 -12.89
N VAL A 519 24.50 15.20 -12.73
CA VAL A 519 23.67 14.25 -13.46
C VAL A 519 22.30 14.09 -12.81
N PHE A 520 22.21 14.15 -11.48
CA PHE A 520 21.00 13.76 -10.77
C PHE A 520 20.21 14.93 -10.15
N SER A 521 20.74 16.16 -10.22
CA SER A 521 20.08 17.35 -9.67
C SER A 521 19.14 18.05 -10.67
N ASP A 522 19.41 17.94 -11.97
CA ASP A 522 18.63 18.62 -13.00
C ASP A 522 17.70 17.63 -13.72
N SER A 523 16.40 17.95 -13.73
CA SER A 523 15.36 17.20 -14.47
C SER A 523 15.56 17.16 -16.00
N GLY A 524 16.64 17.76 -16.50
CA GLY A 524 16.92 17.94 -17.92
C GLY A 524 17.60 16.74 -18.59
N ASP A 525 18.34 15.89 -17.85
CA ASP A 525 19.06 14.78 -18.46
C ASP A 525 18.21 13.51 -18.60
N ALA A 526 18.62 12.60 -19.49
CA ALA A 526 17.83 11.40 -19.79
C ALA A 526 17.65 10.49 -18.56
N PHE A 527 18.64 10.44 -17.66
CA PHE A 527 18.58 9.64 -16.43
C PHE A 527 17.60 10.21 -15.40
N GLY A 528 17.72 11.50 -15.10
CA GLY A 528 16.81 12.23 -14.22
C GLY A 528 15.38 12.16 -14.73
N GLN A 529 15.18 12.20 -16.06
CA GLN A 529 13.87 12.03 -16.68
C GLN A 529 13.30 10.62 -16.45
N ILE A 530 14.07 9.54 -16.65
CA ILE A 530 13.58 8.16 -16.38
C ILE A 530 13.37 7.88 -14.89
N CYS A 531 14.18 8.47 -14.00
CA CYS A 531 13.96 8.44 -12.55
C CYS A 531 12.68 9.19 -12.18
N SER A 532 12.47 10.37 -12.75
CA SER A 532 11.24 11.13 -12.55
C SER A 532 10.01 10.35 -13.03
N LEU A 533 10.14 9.52 -14.07
CA LEU A 533 9.08 8.64 -14.56
C LEU A 533 8.81 7.43 -13.63
N GLY A 534 9.65 7.21 -12.62
CA GLY A 534 9.62 6.05 -11.73
C GLY A 534 10.20 4.78 -12.35
N LEU A 535 10.77 4.83 -13.56
CA LEU A 535 11.32 3.63 -14.22
C LEU A 535 12.60 3.11 -13.56
N VAL A 536 13.26 3.98 -12.80
CA VAL A 536 14.43 3.70 -11.97
C VAL A 536 14.13 4.22 -10.57
N ASP A 537 14.08 3.32 -9.60
CA ASP A 537 13.73 3.64 -8.21
C ASP A 537 14.98 3.88 -7.38
N LYS A 538 14.98 4.95 -6.58
CA LYS A 538 15.98 5.16 -5.54
C LYS A 538 15.72 4.17 -4.39
N VAL A 539 16.76 3.46 -3.97
CA VAL A 539 16.70 2.42 -2.95
C VAL A 539 17.72 2.68 -1.85
N LEU A 540 17.45 2.13 -0.66
CA LEU A 540 18.43 2.14 0.42
C LEU A 540 19.58 1.17 0.08
N PRO A 541 20.84 1.55 0.36
CA PRO A 541 21.97 0.66 0.14
C PRO A 541 21.83 -0.63 0.96
N PRO A 542 22.41 -1.73 0.46
CA PRO A 542 22.39 -3.02 1.15
C PRO A 542 23.15 -3.01 2.48
N CYS A 543 24.09 -2.08 2.70
CA CYS A 543 24.83 -1.97 3.96
C CYS A 543 24.93 -0.52 4.47
N VAL A 544 25.10 -0.38 5.79
CA VAL A 544 25.13 0.91 6.50
C VAL A 544 26.34 1.76 6.10
N GLY A 545 27.46 1.12 5.78
CA GLY A 545 28.71 1.79 5.37
C GLY A 545 28.63 2.53 4.03
N LEU A 546 27.67 2.18 3.17
CA LEU A 546 27.49 2.77 1.84
C LEU A 546 26.39 3.84 1.80
N ARG A 547 25.88 4.28 2.95
CA ARG A 547 24.80 5.28 3.06
C ARG A 547 25.12 6.65 2.48
N THR A 548 26.38 6.95 2.20
CA THR A 548 26.79 8.19 1.53
C THR A 548 26.48 8.17 0.04
N GLN A 549 26.35 6.99 -0.58
CA GLN A 549 26.01 6.84 -1.99
C GLN A 549 24.50 6.66 -2.19
N VAL A 550 23.98 7.21 -3.28
CA VAL A 550 22.63 6.90 -3.74
C VAL A 550 22.67 5.61 -4.54
N TRP A 551 21.67 4.76 -4.29
CA TRP A 551 21.49 3.49 -4.97
C TRP A 551 20.17 3.51 -5.73
N TRP A 552 20.17 2.78 -6.84
CA TRP A 552 19.07 2.68 -7.77
C TRP A 552 18.72 1.24 -8.05
N LYS A 553 17.47 0.98 -8.45
CA LYS A 553 17.00 -0.32 -8.92
C LYS A 553 16.05 -0.13 -10.10
N ILE A 554 16.18 -0.99 -11.11
CA ILE A 554 15.17 -1.12 -12.18
C ILE A 554 14.30 -2.33 -11.86
N ALA A 555 12.99 -2.18 -12.00
CA ALA A 555 12.06 -3.30 -11.83
C ALA A 555 12.31 -4.39 -12.87
N ASP A 556 12.28 -5.67 -12.47
CA ASP A 556 12.75 -6.79 -13.30
C ASP A 556 12.07 -6.88 -14.68
N ALA A 557 10.77 -6.62 -14.82
CA ALA A 557 10.12 -6.67 -16.14
C ALA A 557 10.51 -5.49 -17.04
N ILE A 558 10.79 -4.31 -16.45
CA ILE A 558 11.32 -3.18 -17.21
C ILE A 558 12.73 -3.53 -17.67
N ARG A 559 13.56 -4.07 -16.76
CA ARG A 559 14.92 -4.52 -17.05
C ARG A 559 14.92 -5.57 -18.16
N ASP A 560 14.18 -6.66 -18.01
CA ASP A 560 14.12 -7.76 -18.97
C ASP A 560 13.65 -7.30 -20.36
N TYR A 561 12.69 -6.39 -20.40
CA TYR A 561 12.22 -5.79 -21.64
C TYR A 561 13.31 -4.93 -22.29
N CYS A 562 13.86 -3.96 -21.55
CA CYS A 562 14.85 -3.02 -22.08
C CYS A 562 16.19 -3.71 -22.42
N PHE A 563 16.60 -4.73 -21.67
CA PHE A 563 17.83 -5.48 -21.90
C PHE A 563 17.82 -6.16 -23.27
N LYS A 564 16.66 -6.69 -23.69
CA LYS A 564 16.49 -7.28 -25.03
C LYS A 564 16.58 -6.26 -26.17
N MET A 565 16.39 -4.98 -25.88
CA MET A 565 16.51 -3.90 -26.87
C MET A 565 17.96 -3.43 -27.04
N VAL A 566 18.89 -3.81 -26.14
CA VAL A 566 20.28 -3.40 -26.22
C VAL A 566 21.00 -4.22 -27.29
N GLU A 567 21.55 -3.54 -28.30
CA GLU A 567 22.42 -4.20 -29.27
C GLU A 567 23.63 -4.85 -28.59
N ARG A 568 24.03 -6.04 -29.06
CA ARG A 568 25.16 -6.80 -28.48
C ARG A 568 26.44 -5.98 -28.36
N CYS A 569 26.76 -5.14 -29.36
CA CYS A 569 27.94 -4.27 -29.33
C CYS A 569 27.87 -3.25 -28.17
N THR A 570 26.68 -2.74 -27.87
CA THR A 570 26.42 -1.83 -26.76
C THR A 570 26.59 -2.55 -25.43
N ILE A 571 26.09 -3.79 -25.31
CA ILE A 571 26.31 -4.64 -24.12
C ILE A 571 27.81 -4.84 -23.88
N MET A 572 28.59 -5.19 -24.90
CA MET A 572 30.04 -5.39 -24.74
C MET A 572 30.76 -4.11 -24.29
N ASN A 573 30.44 -2.96 -24.90
CA ASN A 573 31.01 -1.67 -24.49
C ASN A 573 30.63 -1.29 -23.06
N VAL A 574 29.40 -1.62 -22.66
CA VAL A 574 28.88 -1.43 -21.30
C VAL A 574 29.66 -2.31 -20.32
N LEU A 575 29.85 -3.59 -20.64
CA LEU A 575 30.61 -4.52 -19.81
C LEU A 575 32.07 -4.10 -19.66
N ASP A 576 32.71 -3.60 -20.72
CA ASP A 576 34.06 -3.06 -20.65
C ASP A 576 34.16 -1.86 -19.69
N ARG A 577 33.19 -0.94 -19.75
CA ARG A 577 33.12 0.21 -18.82
C ARG A 577 32.83 -0.22 -17.39
N PHE A 578 31.96 -1.21 -17.21
CA PHE A 578 31.69 -1.78 -15.90
C PHE A 578 32.94 -2.45 -15.32
N MET A 579 33.73 -3.15 -16.14
CA MET A 579 35.01 -3.72 -15.71
C MET A 579 36.04 -2.66 -15.36
N LEU A 580 36.12 -1.60 -16.16
CA LEU A 580 36.97 -0.46 -15.83
C LEU A 580 36.57 0.13 -14.47
N TYR A 581 35.28 0.28 -14.20
CA TYR A 581 34.77 0.73 -12.90
C TYR A 581 35.13 -0.22 -11.75
N GLN A 582 34.93 -1.53 -11.91
CA GLN A 582 35.29 -2.51 -10.89
C GLN A 582 36.79 -2.51 -10.61
N ASN A 583 37.62 -2.38 -11.64
CA ASN A 583 39.07 -2.28 -11.51
C ASN A 583 39.48 -0.98 -10.80
N GLN A 584 38.82 0.15 -11.09
CA GLN A 584 39.05 1.42 -10.40
C GLN A 584 38.64 1.34 -8.93
N MET A 585 37.46 0.80 -8.64
CA MET A 585 36.97 0.55 -7.27
C MET A 585 37.94 -0.33 -6.48
N ALA A 586 38.38 -1.45 -7.05
CA ALA A 586 39.34 -2.33 -6.38
C ALA A 586 40.71 -1.67 -6.20
N SER A 587 41.17 -0.88 -7.16
CA SER A 587 42.39 -0.09 -6.99
C SER A 587 42.26 0.94 -5.86
N GLN A 588 41.11 1.60 -5.73
CA GLN A 588 40.84 2.56 -4.65
C GLN A 588 40.78 1.85 -3.29
N LEU A 589 40.11 0.70 -3.21
CA LEU A 589 40.07 -0.13 -2.01
C LEU A 589 41.46 -0.62 -1.61
N ASN A 590 42.27 -1.06 -2.58
CA ASN A 590 43.66 -1.46 -2.32
C ASN A 590 44.51 -0.28 -1.82
N GLN A 591 44.37 0.91 -2.40
CA GLN A 591 45.06 2.10 -1.90
C GLN A 591 44.62 2.45 -0.47
N GLN A 592 43.33 2.33 -0.16
CA GLN A 592 42.84 2.54 1.20
C GLN A 592 43.34 1.46 2.18
N LEU A 593 43.40 0.21 1.75
CA LEU A 593 43.98 -0.89 2.52
C LEU A 593 45.48 -0.73 2.74
N ASP A 594 46.23 -0.24 1.75
CA ASP A 594 47.67 0.05 1.89
C ASP A 594 47.89 1.21 2.86
N ILE A 595 47.08 2.26 2.78
CA ILE A 595 47.08 3.35 3.78
C ILE A 595 46.79 2.76 5.17
N PHE A 596 45.83 1.83 5.26
CA PHE A 596 45.47 1.19 6.53
C PHE A 596 46.60 0.32 7.08
N ASN A 597 47.22 -0.53 6.27
CA ASN A 597 48.35 -1.37 6.63
C ASN A 597 49.57 -0.51 7.04
N ASN A 598 49.77 0.64 6.38
CA ASN A 598 50.81 1.60 6.74
C ASN A 598 50.50 2.32 8.06
N LEU A 599 49.24 2.66 8.33
CA LEU A 599 48.79 3.22 9.61
C LEU A 599 48.91 2.19 10.76
N GLU A 600 48.61 0.91 10.50
CA GLU A 600 48.79 -0.16 11.48
C GLU A 600 50.27 -0.38 11.83
N ASN A 601 51.17 -0.16 10.87
CA ASN A 601 52.61 -0.16 11.11
C ASN A 601 53.11 1.08 11.86
N LEU A 602 52.46 2.23 11.69
CA LEU A 602 52.76 3.48 12.42
C LEU A 602 52.17 3.49 13.85
N GLN A 603 51.10 2.75 14.11
CA GLN A 603 50.39 2.73 15.41
C GLN A 603 50.82 1.61 16.36
N LYS A 604 51.93 0.89 16.09
CA LYS A 604 52.51 -0.10 17.02
C LYS A 604 52.99 0.49 18.37
N SER A 605 52.84 1.80 18.61
CA SER A 605 53.19 2.46 19.86
C SER A 605 52.02 2.83 20.79
N GLU A 606 50.75 2.59 20.43
CA GLU A 606 49.62 2.84 21.34
C GLU A 606 48.58 1.70 21.37
N PRO A 607 48.07 1.31 22.54
CA PRO A 607 47.08 0.24 22.67
C PRO A 607 45.71 0.68 22.16
N GLN A 608 45.30 0.17 21.01
CA GLN A 608 43.93 0.35 20.52
C GLN A 608 42.94 -0.63 21.17
N THR A 609 41.72 -0.15 21.41
CA THR A 609 40.63 -0.98 21.93
C THR A 609 40.08 -1.93 20.84
N PRO A 610 39.65 -3.16 21.20
CA PRO A 610 39.17 -4.18 20.26
C PRO A 610 38.05 -3.70 19.32
N PHE A 611 37.24 -2.76 19.79
CA PHE A 611 36.08 -2.23 19.08
C PHE A 611 36.44 -1.42 17.81
N LYS A 612 37.59 -0.70 17.81
CA LYS A 612 38.04 0.08 16.64
C LYS A 612 38.54 -0.82 15.50
N LYS A 613 39.24 -1.92 15.83
CA LYS A 613 39.70 -2.92 14.85
C LYS A 613 38.54 -3.69 14.21
N GLN A 614 37.51 -4.02 14.98
CA GLN A 614 36.37 -4.81 14.49
C GLN A 614 35.45 -4.04 13.52
N VAL A 615 35.19 -2.75 13.79
CA VAL A 615 34.29 -1.92 12.95
C VAL A 615 34.95 -1.53 11.61
N GLN A 616 36.29 -1.49 11.54
CA GLN A 616 37.00 -1.06 10.34
C GLN A 616 37.28 -2.21 9.36
N ALA A 617 37.60 -3.41 9.86
CA ALA A 617 37.76 -4.60 9.01
C ALA A 617 36.43 -5.11 8.44
N SER A 618 35.32 -4.96 9.19
CA SER A 618 34.00 -5.40 8.73
C SER A 618 33.46 -4.55 7.56
N GLN A 619 33.78 -3.26 7.51
CA GLN A 619 33.33 -2.36 6.44
C GLN A 619 33.93 -2.70 5.07
N VAL A 620 35.22 -3.07 5.03
CA VAL A 620 35.89 -3.49 3.78
C VAL A 620 35.39 -4.86 3.34
N TYR A 621 35.16 -5.78 4.28
CA TYR A 621 34.62 -7.12 4.00
C TYR A 621 33.17 -7.05 3.50
N GLU A 622 32.34 -6.16 4.04
CA GLU A 622 30.94 -5.97 3.63
C GLU A 622 30.81 -5.34 2.23
N LEU A 623 31.67 -4.36 1.89
CA LEU A 623 31.77 -3.78 0.55
C LEU A 623 32.06 -4.87 -0.50
N PHE A 624 32.93 -5.82 -0.16
CA PHE A 624 33.30 -6.94 -1.02
C PHE A 624 32.19 -8.00 -1.16
N LEU A 625 31.40 -8.25 -0.11
CA LEU A 625 30.27 -9.18 -0.17
C LEU A 625 29.13 -8.68 -1.07
N THR A 626 28.91 -7.36 -1.14
CA THR A 626 27.89 -6.77 -2.05
C THR A 626 28.28 -6.82 -3.52
N SER A 627 29.58 -6.89 -3.85
CA SER A 627 30.05 -7.04 -5.23
C SER A 627 30.08 -8.50 -5.69
N THR A 628 30.01 -9.47 -4.77
CA THR A 628 30.18 -10.90 -5.08
C THR A 628 29.10 -11.46 -6.03
N PRO A 629 27.78 -11.17 -5.86
CA PRO A 629 26.75 -11.63 -6.81
C PRO A 629 26.85 -10.96 -8.19
N ASN A 630 27.24 -9.68 -8.23
CA ASN A 630 27.47 -8.95 -9.48
C ASN A 630 28.69 -9.48 -10.23
N PHE A 631 29.74 -9.86 -9.49
CA PHE A 631 30.97 -10.43 -10.01
C PHE A 631 30.75 -11.87 -10.53
N GLU A 632 29.95 -12.66 -9.82
CA GLU A 632 29.54 -13.99 -10.23
C GLU A 632 28.66 -13.96 -11.49
N LEU A 633 27.67 -13.07 -11.55
CA LEU A 633 26.87 -12.89 -12.77
C LEU A 633 27.75 -12.43 -13.94
N PHE A 634 28.68 -11.50 -13.70
CA PHE A 634 29.59 -11.01 -14.71
C PHE A 634 30.49 -12.13 -15.26
N PHE A 635 31.07 -12.97 -14.39
CA PHE A 635 31.85 -14.14 -14.80
C PHE A 635 31.00 -15.11 -15.66
N LYS A 636 29.73 -15.30 -15.31
CA LYS A 636 28.81 -16.16 -16.05
C LYS A 636 28.34 -15.57 -17.38
N ILE A 637 28.18 -14.25 -17.47
CA ILE A 637 27.93 -13.52 -18.73
C ILE A 637 29.13 -13.70 -19.68
N CYS A 638 30.36 -13.56 -19.19
CA CYS A 638 31.57 -13.83 -19.98
C CYS A 638 31.60 -15.28 -20.50
N LEU A 639 31.24 -16.26 -19.67
CA LEU A 639 31.14 -17.67 -20.07
C LEU A 639 30.00 -17.95 -21.07
N ALA A 640 28.84 -17.29 -20.93
CA ALA A 640 27.72 -17.42 -21.86
C ALA A 640 28.09 -16.87 -23.25
N PHE A 641 28.76 -15.71 -23.30
CA PHE A 641 29.26 -15.12 -24.55
C PHE A 641 30.32 -15.98 -25.24
N GLN A 642 31.12 -16.72 -24.48
CA GLN A 642 32.10 -17.69 -25.01
C GLN A 642 31.42 -18.91 -25.67
N LYS A 643 30.22 -19.29 -25.19
CA LYS A 643 29.48 -20.48 -25.63
C LYS A 643 28.42 -20.22 -26.71
N ASP A 644 28.12 -18.96 -27.04
CA ASP A 644 27.08 -18.59 -28.03
C ASP A 644 27.43 -19.09 -29.45
N PRO A 645 26.65 -20.04 -30.01
CA PRO A 645 26.92 -20.66 -31.31
C PRO A 645 26.65 -19.74 -32.51
N ARG A 646 26.09 -18.53 -32.31
CA ARG A 646 25.86 -17.53 -33.36
C ARG A 646 27.15 -16.80 -33.80
N GLY A 647 28.30 -17.11 -33.21
CA GLY A 647 29.60 -16.52 -33.52
C GLY A 647 30.23 -16.99 -34.85
N THR A 648 29.70 -16.55 -35.98
CA THR A 648 30.39 -16.67 -37.30
C THR A 648 31.44 -15.59 -37.55
N THR A 649 31.58 -14.58 -36.68
CA THR A 649 32.70 -13.61 -36.71
C THR A 649 33.78 -13.99 -35.69
N ARG A 650 34.51 -15.06 -36.00
CA ARG A 650 35.55 -15.74 -35.19
C ARG A 650 36.75 -14.91 -34.68
N GLY A 651 36.81 -13.59 -34.85
CA GLY A 651 38.00 -12.80 -34.52
C GLY A 651 37.94 -12.01 -33.20
N LYS A 652 37.08 -11.00 -33.14
CA LYS A 652 37.21 -9.92 -32.13
C LYS A 652 36.41 -10.14 -30.85
N GLY A 653 35.23 -10.77 -30.93
CA GLY A 653 34.40 -11.03 -29.74
C GLY A 653 35.01 -12.07 -28.81
N ASN A 654 35.59 -13.14 -29.38
CA ASN A 654 36.21 -14.22 -28.62
C ASN A 654 37.51 -13.79 -27.94
N GLN A 655 38.36 -13.04 -28.65
CA GLN A 655 39.61 -12.53 -28.11
C GLN A 655 39.36 -11.53 -26.97
N ARG A 656 38.39 -10.63 -27.11
CA ARG A 656 38.03 -9.66 -26.07
C ARG A 656 37.37 -10.33 -24.85
N GLY A 657 36.56 -11.35 -25.06
CA GLY A 657 36.04 -12.19 -23.96
C GLY A 657 37.17 -12.90 -23.19
N LEU A 658 38.16 -13.44 -23.89
CA LEU A 658 39.37 -14.01 -23.29
C LEU A 658 40.20 -12.98 -22.51
N GLU A 659 40.39 -11.78 -23.05
CA GLU A 659 41.07 -10.67 -22.36
C GLU A 659 40.33 -10.26 -21.07
N MET A 660 39.00 -10.18 -21.11
CA MET A 660 38.18 -9.89 -19.92
C MET A 660 38.28 -11.01 -18.87
N ILE A 661 38.27 -12.28 -19.28
CA ILE A 661 38.47 -13.44 -18.40
C ILE A 661 39.88 -13.40 -17.76
N GLN A 662 40.90 -12.99 -18.51
CA GLN A 662 42.27 -12.83 -17.98
C GLN A 662 42.37 -11.67 -16.98
N GLN A 663 41.71 -10.54 -17.22
CA GLN A 663 41.63 -9.43 -16.27
C GLN A 663 40.89 -9.84 -14.98
N LEU A 664 39.81 -10.60 -15.12
CA LEU A 664 39.07 -11.25 -14.02
C LEU A 664 39.97 -12.20 -13.20
N ALA A 665 40.80 -13.00 -13.88
CA ALA A 665 41.74 -13.92 -13.24
C ALA A 665 42.82 -13.17 -12.45
N GLN A 666 43.29 -12.03 -12.97
CA GLN A 666 44.22 -11.14 -12.25
C GLN A 666 43.56 -10.52 -11.01
N PHE A 667 42.31 -10.06 -11.14
CA PHE A 667 41.53 -9.51 -10.04
C PHE A 667 41.28 -10.54 -8.92
N THR A 668 40.83 -11.74 -9.28
CA THR A 668 40.51 -12.81 -8.32
C THR A 668 41.74 -13.32 -7.56
N LYS A 669 42.89 -13.39 -8.23
CA LYS A 669 44.19 -13.71 -7.60
C LYS A 669 44.59 -12.71 -6.51
N GLN A 670 44.15 -11.46 -6.58
CA GLN A 670 44.48 -10.44 -5.59
C GLN A 670 43.59 -10.46 -4.35
N PHE A 671 42.36 -11.03 -4.42
CA PHE A 671 41.37 -10.85 -3.35
C PHE A 671 40.82 -12.15 -2.72
N ARG A 672 40.83 -13.33 -3.38
CA ARG A 672 40.39 -14.58 -2.72
C ARG A 672 40.92 -15.87 -3.38
N PRO A 673 41.68 -16.73 -2.64
CA PRO A 673 42.13 -18.04 -3.15
C PRO A 673 41.01 -19.00 -3.56
N SER A 674 39.83 -18.89 -2.95
CA SER A 674 38.67 -19.77 -3.24
C SER A 674 37.95 -19.43 -4.56
N LEU A 675 38.02 -18.18 -5.03
CA LEU A 675 37.54 -17.83 -6.38
C LEU A 675 38.56 -18.22 -7.46
N ALA A 676 39.85 -18.15 -7.14
CA ALA A 676 40.91 -18.68 -8.00
C ALA A 676 40.76 -20.19 -8.23
N TYR A 677 40.37 -20.95 -7.19
CA TYR A 677 40.05 -22.38 -7.32
C TYR A 677 38.86 -22.66 -8.25
N LEU A 678 37.78 -21.89 -8.14
CA LEU A 678 36.60 -21.99 -9.02
C LEU A 678 36.94 -21.62 -10.47
N TYR A 679 37.78 -20.59 -10.66
CA TYR A 679 38.34 -20.23 -11.95
C TYR A 679 39.20 -21.34 -12.54
N ASP A 680 40.11 -21.94 -11.75
CA ASP A 680 40.99 -23.00 -12.20
C ASP A 680 40.19 -24.25 -12.59
N GLN A 681 39.14 -24.61 -11.85
CA GLN A 681 38.23 -25.71 -12.23
C GLN A 681 37.50 -25.44 -13.55
N VAL A 682 36.93 -24.24 -13.72
CA VAL A 682 36.19 -23.89 -14.95
C VAL A 682 37.15 -23.77 -16.14
N SER A 683 38.33 -23.18 -15.94
CA SER A 683 39.38 -23.04 -16.96
C SER A 683 39.93 -24.41 -17.40
N GLU A 684 40.14 -25.32 -16.45
CA GLU A 684 40.55 -26.70 -16.71
C GLU A 684 39.47 -27.49 -17.47
N GLN A 685 38.20 -27.32 -17.14
CA GLN A 685 37.10 -27.95 -17.89
C GLN A 685 36.93 -27.36 -19.29
N CYS A 686 37.06 -26.05 -19.47
CA CYS A 686 36.99 -25.39 -20.77
C CYS A 686 38.18 -25.74 -21.69
N SER A 687 39.39 -25.86 -21.13
CA SER A 687 40.60 -26.20 -21.90
C SER A 687 40.65 -27.68 -22.32
N ARG A 688 39.95 -28.57 -21.61
CA ARG A 688 39.81 -30.00 -21.98
C ARG A 688 38.77 -30.28 -23.07
N GLY A 689 38.03 -29.27 -23.54
CA GLY A 689 37.00 -29.44 -24.58
C GLY A 689 35.83 -30.35 -24.15
N ALA A 690 35.66 -30.60 -22.86
CA ALA A 690 34.59 -31.44 -22.35
C ALA A 690 33.24 -30.73 -22.52
N LYS A 691 32.26 -31.43 -23.10
CA LYS A 691 30.86 -31.03 -23.00
C LYS A 691 30.47 -31.17 -21.54
N ILE A 692 30.25 -30.05 -20.86
CA ILE A 692 29.66 -30.05 -19.51
C ILE A 692 28.24 -30.59 -19.68
N GLU A 693 27.96 -31.76 -19.14
CA GLU A 693 26.62 -32.36 -19.20
C GLU A 693 25.70 -31.67 -18.20
N HIS A 694 24.41 -31.61 -18.54
CA HIS A 694 23.39 -30.84 -17.80
C HIS A 694 23.32 -31.19 -16.31
N LYS A 695 23.68 -32.43 -15.93
CA LYS A 695 23.66 -32.93 -14.56
C LYS A 695 24.73 -32.34 -13.64
N ASP A 696 25.89 -31.95 -14.18
CA ASP A 696 27.00 -31.43 -13.36
C ASP A 696 26.74 -29.99 -12.86
N LEU A 697 25.71 -29.32 -13.41
CA LEU A 697 25.28 -27.97 -13.03
C LEU A 697 24.12 -27.96 -12.02
N ASP A 698 23.40 -29.08 -11.86
CA ASP A 698 22.26 -29.20 -10.94
C ASP A 698 22.69 -29.44 -9.48
N GLU A 699 23.93 -29.90 -9.23
CA GLU A 699 24.49 -30.08 -7.87
C GLU A 699 25.06 -28.78 -7.26
N LEU A 700 25.21 -27.74 -8.07
CA LEU A 700 25.56 -26.40 -7.61
C LEU A 700 24.24 -25.66 -7.30
N ASP A 701 23.94 -25.50 -6.01
CA ASP A 701 22.75 -24.81 -5.48
C ASP A 701 22.70 -23.33 -5.93
N LEU A 702 22.35 -23.10 -7.20
CA LEU A 702 22.49 -21.83 -7.91
C LEU A 702 21.13 -21.15 -8.07
N ASP A 703 21.07 -19.87 -7.69
CA ASP A 703 19.90 -19.00 -7.86
C ASP A 703 19.44 -18.96 -9.33
N TRP A 704 18.16 -19.27 -9.57
CA TRP A 704 17.50 -19.40 -10.88
C TRP A 704 17.68 -18.18 -11.81
N THR A 705 17.92 -16.99 -11.25
CA THR A 705 18.25 -15.78 -12.01
C THR A 705 19.46 -15.97 -12.94
N ILE A 706 20.33 -16.89 -12.58
CA ILE A 706 21.56 -17.27 -13.28
C ILE A 706 21.26 -18.22 -14.45
N TRP A 707 20.25 -19.09 -14.33
CA TRP A 707 19.80 -20.00 -15.40
C TRP A 707 19.19 -19.22 -16.58
N CYS A 708 18.44 -18.15 -16.30
CA CYS A 708 17.83 -17.32 -17.35
C CYS A 708 18.85 -16.52 -18.17
N SER A 709 20.01 -16.18 -17.60
CA SER A 709 21.11 -15.53 -18.34
C SER A 709 21.94 -16.48 -19.19
N LEU A 710 21.88 -17.80 -18.93
CA LEU A 710 22.60 -18.83 -19.69
C LEU A 710 21.77 -19.41 -20.86
N TYR A 711 20.45 -19.27 -20.84
CA TYR A 711 19.53 -19.83 -21.85
C TYR A 711 19.28 -18.89 -23.05
N VAL A 712 19.68 -17.61 -22.97
CA VAL A 712 19.61 -16.60 -24.05
C VAL A 712 20.95 -16.51 -24.78
#